data_AF-A0A1B7UNW8-F1
#
_entry.id   AF-A0A1B7UNW8-F1
#
_cell.length_a   1.000
_cell.length_b   1.000
_cell.length_c   1.000
_cell.angle_alpha   90.00
_cell.angle_beta   90.00
_cell.angle_gamma   90.00
#
_symmetry.space_group_name_H-M   'P 1'
#
loop_
_entity.id
_entity.type
_entity.pdbx_description
1 polymer ?
#
loop_
_entity_poly.entity_id
_entity_poly.type
_entity_poly.pdbx_seq_one_letter_code
_entity_poly.pdbx_strand_id
1 'polypeptide(L)'
;MLNLLSLRAHNRSRRWLSLAVVLWSATQLLPAAASSDKATQLEAKKFAAGELLPLRAIDSGMLPNSVSQKTAERQLLELAAPLQPSPAVRPADVDQLVRQSVSSSSVDTVITPDLQQLADSLNRDPLAIYRHFIQQYTFEPFYTGALKGAQETFFQKAGNDTDLASALITTLRAAGIQARYATATVRFDPTQVPGWIGTQDLTRAANILATAGYSPKLYRDAQKKPVALELKRVWVEFYQPATASWQSLDPSFKPHSLSRGSNLHQAAGSDPADLYRELDRNGLLNNPDMIAEPNLDLVDTVVDQHMSRTAEYLAGQPTLTPAQAINPRTVVVTTVNALPTTLPFTIQGTVSRFDELTDSQRQHIQVALPGFSHKISLPAVAAKRLTVDYVAATAADQSKIAAAGGILNVQYKGVNLKPQLRLAGTVIATGSAVSVGSYQVMKVTFWQGGSSKDSVSHNVTAGGIYAIALDTQKVGSEKLKRSAELLNQLKNTYQNNVLDEAFAGEYLHFLGMSYFRQLDNAIDNISASSNAVIFHQLSEALISIDLSARPNGQGQFLMSVGQRGIDAPRNIYSLFSANNDSSFNAAATLLTVGYAASALEHAVFEKTAGWPSVSTMSFLRFAANHEIPIYSITTANAATVLPQLDLPTELKNSLQQAVNAGRHVITPQRQLKVGKWLGLGYIVLDPTTGAAGFMINGGQAGGRQNFTPMDLPTTNRTLLQDVGYAISAIANGVLYGEFDKTAYDTSYASNLSQGAAFVSDLLVVGDLRNIGITMWDYTFNNGSGSSVALAAAGIVPIFDVSKKGYKIASSYFDNIGQSTSKQLYDNLGPDSSKALANLFKQSDNISSSSTRLGGQFNAVATTASRNGLNFNNIAVQDGQAYLRHLGIPTGQLDTPTKALLGEKAAIDYSTRQRGMSCYFCNGTPNQHGIDSIFKDAQGNFVITESKFIGTGSNFGVGSLAGSGANKQMTDTWLYGSQLNGSADSALARTPGMSKQQKDELLIAFKAGKVRKQVVVVTDQHRGIGVTDKLSKHPEFAGTAAKSKLDHIVIIELPIKP
;
A
#
# COMPACT_ATOMS: atom_id res chain seq x y z
N MET A 1 54.73 24.73 -43.38
CA MET A 1 54.59 24.19 -44.76
C MET A 1 53.10 24.06 -45.02
N LEU A 2 52.50 24.58 -46.09
CA LEU A 2 53.05 25.39 -47.20
C LEU A 2 52.01 26.47 -47.58
N ASN A 3 52.47 27.59 -48.16
CA ASN A 3 51.60 28.68 -48.64
C ASN A 3 50.98 28.34 -50.01
N LEU A 4 49.93 29.07 -50.42
CA LEU A 4 50.00 30.11 -51.48
C LEU A 4 48.61 30.59 -51.94
N LEU A 5 48.41 31.92 -52.01
CA LEU A 5 47.63 32.69 -53.02
C LEU A 5 46.13 32.37 -53.24
N SER A 6 45.19 33.30 -53.51
CA SER A 6 45.18 34.77 -53.66
C SER A 6 43.68 35.26 -53.68
N LEU A 7 43.24 36.49 -54.01
CA LEU A 7 43.84 37.68 -54.62
C LEU A 7 43.17 39.00 -54.09
N ARG A 8 43.09 40.04 -54.92
CA ARG A 8 42.58 41.41 -54.68
C ARG A 8 41.03 41.46 -54.72
N ALA A 9 40.28 42.15 -53.86
CA ALA A 9 40.37 43.51 -53.29
C ALA A 9 39.86 44.64 -54.21
N HIS A 10 39.11 45.60 -53.63
CA HIS A 10 38.93 46.97 -54.18
C HIS A 10 38.77 48.03 -53.08
N ASN A 11 39.39 49.19 -53.33
CA ASN A 11 39.25 50.48 -52.61
C ASN A 11 38.00 51.23 -53.18
N ARG A 12 37.46 52.34 -52.63
CA ARG A 12 37.56 53.11 -51.38
C ARG A 12 36.41 54.13 -51.38
N SER A 13 35.89 54.49 -50.21
CA SER A 13 35.40 55.86 -49.95
C SER A 13 35.58 56.19 -48.46
N ARG A 14 35.70 57.47 -48.11
CA ARG A 14 36.04 57.96 -46.76
C ARG A 14 35.14 59.13 -46.39
N ARG A 15 34.96 59.34 -45.07
CA ARG A 15 34.25 60.46 -44.40
C ARG A 15 32.72 60.44 -44.47
N TRP A 16 32.10 59.71 -43.53
CA TRP A 16 30.91 60.09 -42.73
C TRP A 16 30.69 59.00 -41.67
N LEU A 17 31.52 58.94 -40.61
CA LEU A 17 31.42 57.89 -39.59
C LEU A 17 32.10 58.27 -38.26
N SER A 18 31.53 59.25 -37.57
CA SER A 18 31.98 59.71 -36.23
C SER A 18 30.85 59.67 -35.20
N LEU A 19 29.92 58.71 -35.31
CA LEU A 19 28.79 58.57 -34.37
C LEU A 19 28.27 57.12 -34.15
N ALA A 20 28.98 56.07 -34.61
CA ALA A 20 28.45 54.69 -34.62
C ALA A 20 29.20 53.66 -33.75
N VAL A 21 30.35 54.01 -33.17
CA VAL A 21 31.25 53.02 -32.52
C VAL A 21 30.84 52.69 -31.07
N VAL A 22 30.00 53.49 -30.42
CA VAL A 22 29.49 53.22 -29.06
C VAL A 22 28.27 52.26 -29.07
N LEU A 23 27.64 52.03 -30.23
CA LEU A 23 26.41 51.24 -30.37
C LEU A 23 26.61 49.81 -30.91
N TRP A 24 27.86 49.35 -31.06
CA TRP A 24 28.18 48.04 -31.65
C TRP A 24 29.00 47.11 -30.73
N SER A 25 28.86 47.28 -29.41
CA SER A 25 29.41 46.36 -28.39
C SER A 25 28.36 45.84 -27.40
N ALA A 26 27.10 46.25 -27.52
CA ALA A 26 26.03 45.96 -26.54
C ALA A 26 25.03 44.87 -26.97
N THR A 27 25.02 44.46 -28.25
CA THR A 27 23.91 43.71 -28.87
C THR A 27 24.13 42.20 -29.06
N GLN A 28 25.28 41.64 -28.67
CA GLN A 28 25.55 40.19 -28.80
C GLN A 28 25.68 39.41 -27.48
N LEU A 29 25.63 40.07 -26.32
CA LEU A 29 25.57 39.38 -25.01
C LEU A 29 24.14 39.10 -24.51
N LEU A 30 23.13 39.75 -25.10
CA LEU A 30 21.73 39.63 -24.68
C LEU A 30 20.99 38.34 -25.12
N PRO A 31 21.30 37.67 -26.25
CA PRO A 31 20.57 36.46 -26.66
C PRO A 31 20.74 35.27 -25.71
N ALA A 32 21.92 35.13 -25.07
CA ALA A 32 22.28 33.95 -24.29
C ALA A 32 21.57 33.87 -22.93
N ALA A 33 21.52 34.98 -22.19
CA ALA A 33 20.83 35.01 -20.89
C ALA A 33 19.30 34.83 -21.04
N ALA A 34 18.73 35.42 -22.10
CA ALA A 34 17.30 35.32 -22.39
C ALA A 34 16.89 33.94 -22.95
N SER A 35 17.81 33.15 -23.51
CA SER A 35 17.54 31.77 -23.91
C SER A 35 17.72 30.78 -22.75
N SER A 36 18.70 31.00 -21.87
CA SER A 36 18.88 30.16 -20.68
C SER A 36 17.70 30.27 -19.71
N ASP A 37 17.18 31.47 -19.42
CA ASP A 37 16.02 31.64 -18.53
C ASP A 37 14.77 30.96 -19.09
N LYS A 38 14.50 31.08 -20.40
CA LYS A 38 13.41 30.35 -21.07
C LYS A 38 13.58 28.83 -21.00
N ALA A 39 14.81 28.31 -21.11
CA ALA A 39 15.07 26.88 -20.97
C ALA A 39 14.83 26.41 -19.53
N THR A 40 15.30 27.15 -18.53
CA THR A 40 15.06 26.84 -17.11
C THR A 40 13.59 26.98 -16.72
N GLN A 41 12.83 27.93 -17.26
CA GLN A 41 11.39 28.03 -17.04
C GLN A 41 10.62 26.87 -17.70
N LEU A 42 11.03 26.41 -18.88
CA LEU A 42 10.46 25.21 -19.51
C LEU A 42 10.77 23.96 -18.68
N GLU A 43 12.00 23.80 -18.22
CA GLU A 43 12.39 22.71 -17.33
C GLU A 43 11.62 22.74 -16.00
N ALA A 44 11.48 23.92 -15.38
CA ALA A 44 10.72 24.10 -14.14
C ALA A 44 9.22 23.80 -14.33
N LYS A 45 8.65 24.11 -15.49
CA LYS A 45 7.28 23.71 -15.86
C LYS A 45 7.16 22.18 -16.00
N LYS A 46 8.14 21.51 -16.62
CA LYS A 46 8.18 20.05 -16.71
C LYS A 46 8.35 19.38 -15.35
N PHE A 47 9.20 19.94 -14.49
CA PHE A 47 9.36 19.52 -13.10
C PHE A 47 8.05 19.67 -12.31
N ALA A 48 7.39 20.83 -12.41
CA ALA A 48 6.08 21.09 -11.81
C ALA A 48 4.99 20.09 -12.26
N ALA A 49 5.02 19.69 -13.53
CA ALA A 49 4.12 18.69 -14.10
C ALA A 49 4.52 17.22 -13.83
N GLY A 50 5.68 16.97 -13.21
CA GLY A 50 6.23 15.63 -12.99
C GLY A 50 6.82 14.96 -14.23
N GLU A 51 6.89 15.64 -15.38
CA GLU A 51 7.43 15.11 -16.65
C GLU A 51 8.91 14.69 -16.57
N LEU A 52 9.65 15.19 -15.57
CA LEU A 52 11.08 14.89 -15.38
C LEU A 52 11.33 13.74 -14.39
N LEU A 53 10.29 13.15 -13.79
CA LEU A 53 10.43 12.05 -12.84
C LEU A 53 11.09 10.82 -13.51
N PRO A 54 12.21 10.28 -12.97
CA PRO A 54 12.86 9.12 -13.55
C PRO A 54 11.94 7.90 -13.62
N LEU A 55 11.97 7.15 -14.72
CA LEU A 55 11.28 5.85 -14.80
C LEU A 55 12.07 4.81 -14.00
N ARG A 56 11.39 4.06 -13.12
CA ARG A 56 11.90 2.79 -12.61
C ARG A 56 11.36 1.67 -13.49
N ALA A 57 12.21 1.13 -14.35
CA ALA A 57 11.95 -0.13 -15.01
C ALA A 57 12.13 -1.29 -14.00
N ILE A 58 11.39 -2.37 -14.22
CA ILE A 58 11.77 -3.72 -13.74
C ILE A 58 11.93 -4.54 -15.01
N ASP A 59 13.17 -4.90 -15.32
CA ASP A 59 13.57 -5.50 -16.60
C ASP A 59 14.03 -6.96 -16.46
N SER A 60 14.77 -7.28 -15.39
CA SER A 60 15.53 -8.53 -15.25
C SER A 60 15.90 -8.93 -13.81
N GLY A 61 15.80 -8.00 -12.85
CA GLY A 61 16.30 -8.18 -11.49
C GLY A 61 15.45 -9.08 -10.57
N MET A 62 15.92 -9.19 -9.32
CA MET A 62 15.11 -9.68 -8.20
C MET A 62 13.90 -8.75 -8.01
N LEU A 63 12.72 -9.35 -7.88
CA LEU A 63 11.47 -8.58 -7.75
C LEU A 63 11.29 -8.06 -6.30
N PRO A 64 10.67 -6.87 -6.11
CA PRO A 64 10.49 -6.23 -4.80
C PRO A 64 9.94 -7.12 -3.70
N ASN A 65 8.89 -7.89 -4.01
CA ASN A 65 8.46 -9.02 -3.21
C ASN A 65 9.09 -10.29 -3.80
N SER A 66 9.96 -10.97 -3.05
CA SER A 66 10.66 -12.19 -3.49
C SER A 66 10.84 -13.21 -2.37
N VAL A 67 11.06 -14.48 -2.75
CA VAL A 67 11.31 -15.58 -1.81
C VAL A 67 12.78 -15.94 -1.70
N SER A 68 13.22 -16.10 -0.44
CA SER A 68 14.43 -16.84 -0.08
C SER A 68 14.04 -18.20 0.50
N GLN A 69 14.68 -19.26 0.01
CA GLN A 69 14.69 -20.59 0.63
C GLN A 69 16.09 -21.18 0.46
N LYS A 70 16.56 -21.93 1.46
CA LYS A 70 17.79 -22.73 1.39
C LYS A 70 17.54 -24.12 1.99
N THR A 71 18.18 -25.14 1.40
CA THR A 71 18.19 -26.49 1.97
C THR A 71 19.37 -26.63 2.94
N ALA A 72 19.16 -27.27 4.09
CA ALA A 72 20.23 -27.58 5.04
C ALA A 72 21.20 -28.64 4.48
N GLU A 73 22.48 -28.50 4.82
CA GLU A 73 23.51 -29.48 4.44
C GLU A 73 23.22 -30.84 5.09
N ARG A 74 23.40 -31.92 4.32
CA ARG A 74 23.09 -33.29 4.76
C ARG A 74 24.38 -34.08 4.93
N GLN A 75 24.59 -34.67 6.10
CA GLN A 75 25.72 -35.58 6.35
C GLN A 75 25.22 -37.02 6.54
N LEU A 76 25.88 -37.95 5.84
CA LEU A 76 25.65 -39.39 5.83
C LEU A 76 26.73 -40.05 6.70
N LEU A 77 26.63 -39.88 8.02
CA LEU A 77 27.63 -40.34 8.99
C LEU A 77 26.93 -40.98 10.19
N GLU A 78 27.52 -42.06 10.69
CA GLU A 78 27.15 -42.61 11.99
C GLU A 78 27.54 -41.62 13.11
N LEU A 79 26.66 -41.47 14.09
CA LEU A 79 26.88 -40.57 15.23
C LEU A 79 27.92 -41.19 16.18
N ALA A 80 29.14 -40.66 16.15
CA ALA A 80 30.16 -40.97 17.14
C ALA A 80 29.68 -40.55 18.54
N ALA A 81 29.41 -41.57 19.37
CA ALA A 81 28.88 -41.52 20.74
C ALA A 81 27.42 -40.99 20.92
N PRO A 82 26.66 -41.55 21.88
CA PRO A 82 25.34 -41.06 22.26
C PRO A 82 25.40 -39.69 22.94
N LEU A 83 24.23 -39.07 23.15
CA LEU A 83 24.08 -37.79 23.86
C LEU A 83 24.61 -37.87 25.30
N GLN A 84 25.88 -37.47 25.50
CA GLN A 84 26.42 -37.15 26.80
C GLN A 84 25.72 -35.90 27.34
N PRO A 85 25.39 -35.82 28.65
CA PRO A 85 24.90 -34.57 29.23
C PRO A 85 25.97 -33.48 29.06
N SER A 86 25.56 -32.24 28.75
CA SER A 86 26.49 -31.11 28.68
C SER A 86 27.28 -31.03 30.00
N PRO A 87 28.63 -31.10 29.96
CA PRO A 87 29.42 -31.07 31.17
C PRO A 87 29.22 -29.73 31.87
N ALA A 88 29.03 -29.77 33.20
CA ALA A 88 29.12 -28.56 34.01
C ALA A 88 30.50 -27.93 33.75
N VAL A 89 30.51 -26.69 33.27
CA VAL A 89 31.75 -25.98 32.86
C VAL A 89 32.59 -25.73 34.11
N ARG A 90 33.50 -26.65 34.42
CA ARG A 90 34.40 -26.54 35.57
C ARG A 90 35.38 -25.38 35.33
N PRO A 91 35.54 -24.44 36.28
CA PRO A 91 36.31 -23.21 36.08
C PRO A 91 37.83 -23.43 36.25
N ALA A 92 38.41 -24.40 35.54
CA ALA A 92 39.79 -24.84 35.76
C ALA A 92 40.87 -23.81 35.37
N ASP A 93 40.60 -22.96 34.37
CA ASP A 93 41.59 -22.04 33.76
C ASP A 93 41.28 -20.54 33.97
N VAL A 94 40.51 -20.19 35.02
CA VAL A 94 39.94 -18.83 35.17
C VAL A 94 40.77 -17.92 36.10
N ASP A 95 41.65 -18.48 36.93
CA ASP A 95 42.27 -17.84 38.11
C ASP A 95 43.27 -16.69 37.85
N GLN A 96 43.45 -16.23 36.60
CA GLN A 96 44.29 -15.05 36.28
C GLN A 96 43.57 -13.90 35.55
N LEU A 97 42.24 -13.94 35.35
CA LEU A 97 41.50 -12.86 34.67
C LEU A 97 40.34 -12.23 35.48
N VAL A 98 40.16 -12.58 36.76
CA VAL A 98 38.99 -12.22 37.59
C VAL A 98 38.98 -10.76 38.10
N ARG A 99 39.74 -9.83 37.49
CA ARG A 99 39.82 -8.41 37.92
C ARG A 99 39.85 -7.38 36.77
N GLN A 100 39.16 -7.64 35.67
CA GLN A 100 38.66 -6.57 34.80
C GLN A 100 37.14 -6.48 34.91
N SER A 101 36.63 -5.24 35.03
CA SER A 101 35.19 -5.00 35.09
C SER A 101 34.57 -5.22 33.70
N VAL A 102 33.74 -6.24 33.56
CA VAL A 102 32.93 -6.49 32.35
C VAL A 102 31.80 -5.45 32.28
N SER A 103 32.18 -4.21 31.96
CA SER A 103 31.34 -3.01 31.94
C SER A 103 31.50 -2.22 30.64
N SER A 104 32.05 -2.83 29.59
CA SER A 104 32.17 -2.21 28.29
C SER A 104 30.80 -2.23 27.58
N SER A 105 30.43 -1.11 26.96
CA SER A 105 29.10 -0.88 26.39
C SER A 105 29.18 -0.91 24.87
N SER A 106 28.92 -2.07 24.27
CA SER A 106 28.82 -2.18 22.81
C SER A 106 27.56 -1.48 22.31
N VAL A 107 27.52 -1.18 21.01
CA VAL A 107 26.32 -0.65 20.33
C VAL A 107 25.10 -1.58 20.45
N ASP A 108 25.32 -2.88 20.69
CA ASP A 108 24.29 -3.90 20.87
C ASP A 108 23.85 -4.03 22.34
N THR A 109 24.65 -3.53 23.29
CA THR A 109 24.49 -3.70 24.75
C THR A 109 24.43 -2.39 25.54
N VAL A 110 24.06 -1.28 24.89
CA VAL A 110 23.89 0.03 25.54
C VAL A 110 22.77 -0.07 26.58
N ILE A 111 23.10 0.23 27.85
CA ILE A 111 22.10 0.37 28.91
C ILE A 111 21.27 1.62 28.64
N THR A 112 20.02 1.44 28.24
CA THR A 112 19.06 2.51 28.01
C THR A 112 18.16 2.74 29.23
N PRO A 113 17.44 3.87 29.32
CA PRO A 113 16.47 4.11 30.40
C PRO A 113 15.42 2.99 30.53
N ASP A 114 14.96 2.44 29.40
CA ASP A 114 14.01 1.32 29.36
C ASP A 114 14.57 0.05 30.02
N LEU A 115 15.82 -0.32 29.69
CA LEU A 115 16.46 -1.53 30.19
C LEU A 115 16.94 -1.37 31.64
N GLN A 116 17.28 -0.15 32.06
CA GLN A 116 17.51 0.19 33.46
C GLN A 116 16.21 0.08 34.27
N GLN A 117 15.12 0.69 33.80
CA GLN A 117 13.80 0.60 34.43
C GLN A 117 13.30 -0.86 34.49
N LEU A 118 13.58 -1.67 33.45
CA LEU A 118 13.28 -3.10 33.47
C LEU A 118 14.05 -3.83 34.59
N ALA A 119 15.37 -3.62 34.68
CA ALA A 119 16.20 -4.24 35.73
C ALA A 119 15.73 -3.83 37.14
N ASP A 120 15.39 -2.56 37.32
CA ASP A 120 14.88 -2.01 38.59
C ASP A 120 13.49 -2.58 38.93
N SER A 121 12.57 -2.68 37.96
CA SER A 121 11.23 -3.26 38.15
C SER A 121 11.24 -4.75 38.53
N LEU A 122 12.35 -5.44 38.25
CA LEU A 122 12.59 -6.85 38.59
C LEU A 122 13.47 -6.99 39.84
N ASN A 123 13.58 -5.94 40.68
CA ASN A 123 14.38 -5.88 41.91
C ASN A 123 15.86 -6.23 41.70
N ARG A 124 16.38 -6.09 40.48
CA ARG A 124 17.74 -6.47 40.07
C ARG A 124 18.09 -7.96 40.29
N ASP A 125 17.10 -8.83 40.50
CA ASP A 125 17.31 -10.25 40.74
C ASP A 125 17.55 -11.02 39.41
N PRO A 126 18.67 -11.76 39.26
CA PRO A 126 18.93 -12.53 38.05
C PRO A 126 17.87 -13.61 37.75
N LEU A 127 17.18 -14.16 38.76
CA LEU A 127 16.09 -15.10 38.53
C LEU A 127 14.83 -14.40 37.98
N ALA A 128 14.42 -13.27 38.55
CA ALA A 128 13.33 -12.45 38.04
C ALA A 128 13.63 -11.93 36.62
N ILE A 129 14.85 -11.48 36.35
CA ILE A 129 15.32 -11.05 35.02
C ILE A 129 15.23 -12.21 34.03
N TYR A 130 15.84 -13.37 34.33
CA TYR A 130 15.78 -14.53 33.43
C TYR A 130 14.35 -15.03 33.21
N ARG A 131 13.54 -15.12 34.29
CA ARG A 131 12.11 -15.47 34.22
C ARG A 131 11.35 -14.51 33.30
N HIS A 132 11.56 -13.21 33.42
CA HIS A 132 10.93 -12.21 32.56
C HIS A 132 11.30 -12.44 31.09
N PHE A 133 12.59 -12.64 30.78
CA PHE A 133 13.01 -13.00 29.42
C PHE A 133 12.40 -14.31 28.92
N ILE A 134 12.26 -15.34 29.77
CA ILE A 134 11.62 -16.60 29.37
C ILE A 134 10.10 -16.45 29.13
N GLN A 135 9.41 -15.63 29.93
CA GLN A 135 7.94 -15.51 29.89
C GLN A 135 7.41 -14.39 28.97
N GLN A 136 8.22 -13.37 28.66
CA GLN A 136 7.76 -12.18 27.93
C GLN A 136 8.40 -11.99 26.55
N TYR A 137 9.49 -12.71 26.23
CA TYR A 137 10.21 -12.53 24.96
C TYR A 137 10.10 -13.73 24.01
N THR A 138 9.90 -13.48 22.72
CA THR A 138 9.78 -14.48 21.66
C THR A 138 11.12 -14.76 20.97
N PHE A 139 11.34 -16.01 20.53
CA PHE A 139 12.50 -16.36 19.70
C PHE A 139 12.15 -16.46 18.21
N GLU A 140 12.96 -15.78 17.40
CA GLU A 140 12.86 -15.70 15.95
C GLU A 140 14.05 -16.43 15.28
N PRO A 141 13.86 -17.67 14.80
CA PRO A 141 14.90 -18.43 14.11
C PRO A 141 15.18 -17.96 12.67
N PHE A 142 14.84 -16.71 12.36
CA PHE A 142 14.57 -16.23 11.01
C PHE A 142 15.70 -15.37 10.39
N TYR A 143 16.68 -14.95 11.20
CA TYR A 143 17.91 -14.30 10.76
C TYR A 143 19.08 -14.64 11.71
N THR A 144 20.33 -14.40 11.28
CA THR A 144 21.55 -14.60 12.10
C THR A 144 22.41 -13.36 12.28
N GLY A 145 23.20 -13.35 13.35
CA GLY A 145 23.94 -12.19 13.81
C GLY A 145 23.05 -11.18 14.52
N ALA A 146 23.64 -10.12 15.08
CA ALA A 146 22.87 -9.04 15.70
C ALA A 146 22.25 -8.15 14.64
N LEU A 147 20.93 -7.99 14.70
CA LEU A 147 20.11 -7.16 13.82
C LEU A 147 19.44 -6.04 14.63
N LYS A 148 18.87 -6.39 15.77
CA LYS A 148 18.04 -5.53 16.63
C LYS A 148 18.84 -4.84 17.73
N GLY A 149 19.82 -5.53 18.33
CA GLY A 149 20.44 -5.11 19.58
C GLY A 149 19.44 -5.07 20.75
N ALA A 150 19.91 -4.71 21.94
CA ALA A 150 19.09 -4.77 23.16
C ALA A 150 17.79 -3.93 23.10
N GLN A 151 17.84 -2.72 22.52
CA GLN A 151 16.69 -1.79 22.54
C GLN A 151 15.55 -2.18 21.60
N GLU A 152 15.83 -2.57 20.35
CA GLU A 152 14.75 -2.99 19.45
C GLU A 152 14.19 -4.36 19.87
N THR A 153 15.05 -5.23 20.44
CA THR A 153 14.62 -6.49 21.07
C THR A 153 13.69 -6.23 22.26
N PHE A 154 13.90 -5.17 23.04
CA PHE A 154 12.98 -4.71 24.09
C PHE A 154 11.65 -4.22 23.50
N PHE A 155 11.68 -3.34 22.47
CA PHE A 155 10.46 -2.80 21.84
C PHE A 155 9.57 -3.86 21.18
N GLN A 156 10.16 -4.87 20.53
CA GLN A 156 9.42 -5.97 19.91
C GLN A 156 9.16 -7.13 20.88
N LYS A 157 9.84 -7.15 22.04
CA LYS A 157 9.99 -8.32 22.90
C LYS A 157 10.37 -9.59 22.13
N ALA A 158 11.19 -9.49 21.10
CA ALA A 158 11.47 -10.62 20.22
C ALA A 158 12.80 -10.47 19.47
N GLY A 159 13.48 -11.59 19.23
CA GLY A 159 14.69 -11.62 18.41
C GLY A 159 15.31 -13.00 18.26
N ASN A 160 16.44 -13.09 17.57
CA ASN A 160 17.22 -14.32 17.48
C ASN A 160 18.04 -14.57 18.77
N ASP A 161 18.88 -15.60 18.78
CA ASP A 161 19.67 -15.97 19.96
C ASP A 161 20.70 -14.90 20.37
N THR A 162 21.26 -14.19 19.39
CA THR A 162 22.26 -13.15 19.56
C THR A 162 21.63 -11.85 20.08
N ASP A 163 20.47 -11.47 19.55
CA ASP A 163 19.73 -10.27 19.97
C ASP A 163 19.06 -10.47 21.35
N LEU A 164 18.48 -11.64 21.62
CA LEU A 164 17.96 -11.99 22.95
C LEU A 164 19.08 -12.09 24.00
N ALA A 165 20.25 -12.63 23.65
CA ALA A 165 21.42 -12.59 24.53
C ALA A 165 21.87 -11.15 24.81
N SER A 166 21.86 -10.27 23.80
CA SER A 166 22.22 -8.85 23.95
C SER A 166 21.28 -8.13 24.93
N ALA A 167 19.96 -8.33 24.81
CA ALA A 167 18.97 -7.75 25.72
C ALA A 167 19.09 -8.28 27.16
N LEU A 168 19.30 -9.59 27.34
CA LEU A 168 19.51 -10.20 28.66
C LEU A 168 20.81 -9.73 29.31
N ILE A 169 21.93 -9.70 28.57
CA ILE A 169 23.22 -9.15 29.05
C ILE A 169 23.06 -7.71 29.50
N THR A 170 22.37 -6.87 28.72
CA THR A 170 22.17 -5.45 29.04
C THR A 170 21.34 -5.27 30.31
N THR A 171 20.27 -6.05 30.48
CA THR A 171 19.42 -6.00 31.69
C THR A 171 20.18 -6.49 32.94
N LEU A 172 21.02 -7.52 32.80
CA LEU A 172 21.90 -7.98 33.88
C LEU A 172 22.97 -6.94 34.23
N ARG A 173 23.62 -6.31 33.24
CA ARG A 173 24.59 -5.23 33.46
C ARG A 173 23.93 -4.00 34.13
N ALA A 174 22.69 -3.66 33.76
CA ALA A 174 21.89 -2.61 34.40
C ALA A 174 21.46 -2.95 35.85
N ALA A 175 21.39 -4.24 36.18
CA ALA A 175 21.25 -4.73 37.55
C ALA A 175 22.57 -4.72 38.35
N GLY A 176 23.71 -4.41 37.71
CA GLY A 176 25.05 -4.46 38.32
C GLY A 176 25.73 -5.84 38.23
N ILE A 177 25.15 -6.77 37.48
CA ILE A 177 25.61 -8.16 37.35
C ILE A 177 26.52 -8.27 36.13
N GLN A 178 27.73 -8.82 36.30
CA GLN A 178 28.63 -9.07 35.17
C GLN A 178 28.02 -10.16 34.26
N ALA A 179 27.82 -9.82 33.00
CA ALA A 179 27.30 -10.73 31.98
C ALA A 179 28.04 -10.55 30.65
N ARG A 180 28.24 -11.65 29.93
CA ARG A 180 28.95 -11.72 28.65
C ARG A 180 28.32 -12.77 27.73
N TYR A 181 28.69 -12.74 26.46
CA TYR A 181 28.25 -13.75 25.50
C TYR A 181 29.14 -14.99 25.53
N ALA A 182 28.54 -16.13 25.22
CA ALA A 182 29.21 -17.38 24.89
C ALA A 182 28.67 -17.94 23.57
N THR A 183 29.53 -18.61 22.80
CA THR A 183 29.14 -19.25 21.53
C THR A 183 29.94 -20.53 21.27
N ALA A 184 29.27 -21.52 20.68
CA ALA A 184 29.85 -22.77 20.20
C ALA A 184 28.96 -23.37 19.10
N THR A 185 29.43 -24.40 18.43
CA THR A 185 28.54 -25.37 17.76
C THR A 185 27.85 -26.19 18.85
N VAL A 186 26.57 -26.50 18.67
CA VAL A 186 25.78 -27.30 19.63
C VAL A 186 24.95 -28.34 18.89
N ARG A 187 24.76 -29.50 19.53
CA ARG A 187 23.92 -30.61 19.03
C ARG A 187 22.63 -30.69 19.84
N PHE A 188 21.51 -30.74 19.14
CA PHE A 188 20.17 -30.84 19.74
C PHE A 188 19.64 -32.28 19.74
N ASP A 189 18.71 -32.55 20.65
CA ASP A 189 17.79 -33.68 20.52
C ASP A 189 16.89 -33.46 19.28
N PRO A 190 16.82 -34.41 18.32
CA PRO A 190 16.04 -34.26 17.10
C PRO A 190 14.53 -34.08 17.34
N THR A 191 14.00 -34.51 18.49
CA THR A 191 12.58 -34.41 18.86
C THR A 191 12.18 -33.00 19.31
N GLN A 192 13.13 -32.23 19.86
CA GLN A 192 12.85 -30.91 20.44
C GLN A 192 12.87 -29.79 19.38
N VAL A 193 13.73 -29.92 18.37
CA VAL A 193 13.95 -28.87 17.36
C VAL A 193 12.68 -28.49 16.58
N PRO A 194 11.80 -29.40 16.12
CA PRO A 194 10.58 -29.01 15.42
C PRO A 194 9.69 -28.09 16.29
N GLY A 195 9.53 -28.44 17.57
CA GLY A 195 8.81 -27.61 18.55
C GLY A 195 9.52 -26.28 18.84
N TRP A 196 10.86 -26.27 18.96
CA TRP A 196 11.64 -25.04 19.14
C TRP A 196 11.46 -24.05 17.97
N ILE A 197 11.37 -24.53 16.73
CA ILE A 197 11.17 -23.67 15.56
C ILE A 197 9.70 -23.30 15.34
N GLY A 198 8.76 -24.20 15.66
CA GLY A 198 7.32 -24.05 15.39
C GLY A 198 6.88 -24.78 14.12
N THR A 199 7.34 -26.02 13.92
CA THR A 199 6.94 -26.91 12.81
C THR A 199 6.90 -28.37 13.26
N GLN A 200 6.46 -29.28 12.39
CA GLN A 200 6.31 -30.71 12.68
C GLN A 200 7.43 -31.61 12.10
N ASP A 201 8.36 -31.08 11.29
CA ASP A 201 9.45 -31.85 10.68
C ASP A 201 10.83 -31.23 10.93
N LEU A 202 11.81 -32.09 11.25
CA LEU A 202 13.19 -31.70 11.48
C LEU A 202 13.91 -31.25 10.20
N THR A 203 13.56 -31.79 9.01
CA THR A 203 14.14 -31.31 7.75
C THR A 203 13.71 -29.88 7.44
N ARG A 204 12.42 -29.55 7.64
CA ARG A 204 11.90 -28.18 7.51
C ARG A 204 12.48 -27.26 8.57
N ALA A 205 12.57 -27.68 9.82
CA ALA A 205 13.20 -26.88 10.87
C ALA A 205 14.65 -26.52 10.51
N ALA A 206 15.42 -27.48 9.99
CA ALA A 206 16.77 -27.24 9.46
C ALA A 206 16.78 -26.31 8.24
N ASN A 207 15.84 -26.46 7.30
CA ASN A 207 15.73 -25.58 6.12
C ASN A 207 15.34 -24.13 6.49
N ILE A 208 14.46 -23.93 7.48
CA ILE A 208 14.12 -22.60 8.02
C ILE A 208 15.40 -21.93 8.56
N LEU A 209 16.17 -22.63 9.40
CA LEU A 209 17.44 -22.15 9.95
C LEU A 209 18.49 -21.88 8.85
N ALA A 210 18.60 -22.75 7.84
CA ALA A 210 19.49 -22.51 6.69
C ALA A 210 19.08 -21.26 5.88
N THR A 211 17.77 -21.05 5.73
CA THR A 211 17.20 -19.91 5.01
C THR A 211 17.49 -18.60 5.74
N ALA A 212 17.31 -18.58 7.06
CA ALA A 212 17.71 -17.51 7.96
C ALA A 212 19.22 -17.18 7.97
N GLY A 213 20.05 -18.08 7.44
CA GLY A 213 21.51 -17.90 7.40
C GLY A 213 22.24 -18.44 8.63
N TYR A 214 21.65 -19.37 9.38
CA TYR A 214 22.44 -20.32 10.15
C TYR A 214 23.09 -21.31 9.16
N SER A 215 24.10 -22.05 9.61
CA SER A 215 24.71 -23.16 8.85
C SER A 215 24.40 -24.50 9.52
N PRO A 216 23.14 -24.98 9.48
CA PRO A 216 22.75 -26.22 10.13
C PRO A 216 23.22 -27.44 9.35
N LYS A 217 23.83 -28.39 10.07
CA LYS A 217 24.18 -29.73 9.57
C LYS A 217 23.11 -30.73 10.01
N LEU A 218 22.43 -31.32 9.05
CA LEU A 218 21.37 -32.32 9.26
C LEU A 218 21.96 -33.73 9.07
N TYR A 219 22.06 -34.48 10.17
CA TYR A 219 22.54 -35.86 10.16
C TYR A 219 21.41 -36.83 9.86
N ARG A 220 21.68 -37.85 9.03
CA ARG A 220 20.72 -38.90 8.68
C ARG A 220 21.31 -40.29 8.88
N ASP A 221 20.47 -41.23 9.29
CA ASP A 221 20.82 -42.66 9.33
C ASP A 221 20.84 -43.28 7.92
N ALA A 222 21.22 -44.57 7.84
CA ALA A 222 21.26 -45.33 6.59
C ALA A 222 19.88 -45.43 5.90
N GLN A 223 18.79 -45.34 6.66
CA GLN A 223 17.40 -45.30 6.21
C GLN A 223 16.96 -43.88 5.78
N LYS A 224 17.89 -42.92 5.75
CA LYS A 224 17.72 -41.51 5.39
C LYS A 224 16.84 -40.71 6.35
N LYS A 225 16.49 -41.22 7.53
CA LYS A 225 15.72 -40.51 8.56
C LYS A 225 16.63 -39.48 9.26
N PRO A 226 16.17 -38.25 9.50
CA PRO A 226 16.88 -37.28 10.34
C PRO A 226 17.09 -37.79 11.78
N VAL A 227 18.33 -37.72 12.28
CA VAL A 227 18.71 -38.23 13.63
C VAL A 227 19.44 -37.23 14.52
N ALA A 228 20.05 -36.17 13.98
CA ALA A 228 20.58 -35.06 14.76
C ALA A 228 20.65 -33.77 13.94
N LEU A 229 20.69 -32.64 14.65
CA LEU A 229 20.95 -31.31 14.08
C LEU A 229 22.09 -30.64 14.85
N GLU A 230 23.05 -30.07 14.13
CA GLU A 230 24.09 -29.20 14.70
C GLU A 230 24.07 -27.82 14.05
N LEU A 231 24.23 -26.76 14.84
CA LEU A 231 24.51 -25.40 14.37
C LEU A 231 25.26 -24.58 15.41
N LYS A 232 25.86 -23.46 14.99
CA LYS A 232 26.42 -22.46 15.91
C LYS A 232 25.29 -21.67 16.60
N ARG A 233 25.38 -21.52 17.92
CA ARG A 233 24.44 -20.77 18.76
C ARG A 233 25.16 -19.73 19.64
N VAL A 234 24.43 -18.72 20.09
CA VAL A 234 24.85 -17.74 21.10
C VAL A 234 23.97 -17.88 22.35
N TRP A 235 24.57 -17.73 23.53
CA TRP A 235 23.88 -17.67 24.82
C TRP A 235 24.62 -16.73 25.79
N VAL A 236 24.10 -16.57 27.01
CA VAL A 236 24.66 -15.68 28.04
C VAL A 236 25.40 -16.47 29.10
N GLU A 237 26.59 -16.02 29.49
CA GLU A 237 27.19 -16.36 30.78
C GLU A 237 27.09 -15.14 31.71
N PHE A 238 26.61 -15.34 32.94
CA PHE A 238 26.64 -14.32 33.99
C PHE A 238 27.45 -14.80 35.21
N TYR A 239 28.08 -13.88 35.93
CA TYR A 239 28.82 -14.18 37.14
C TYR A 239 27.90 -14.15 38.36
N GLN A 240 27.88 -15.23 39.14
CA GLN A 240 27.10 -15.34 40.36
C GLN A 240 28.02 -15.23 41.59
N PRO A 241 28.01 -14.10 42.32
CA PRO A 241 28.95 -13.87 43.42
C PRO A 241 28.84 -14.90 44.55
N ALA A 242 27.62 -15.37 44.85
CA ALA A 242 27.36 -16.35 45.91
C ALA A 242 28.01 -17.73 45.68
N THR A 243 28.35 -18.06 44.44
CA THR A 243 29.04 -19.31 44.06
C THR A 243 30.40 -19.07 43.41
N ALA A 244 30.86 -17.80 43.38
CA ALA A 244 32.07 -17.32 42.72
C ALA A 244 32.27 -17.80 41.27
N SER A 245 31.18 -18.12 40.55
CA SER A 245 31.21 -18.89 39.31
C SER A 245 30.41 -18.25 38.17
N TRP A 246 30.76 -18.60 36.93
CA TRP A 246 29.98 -18.24 35.75
C TRP A 246 28.89 -19.29 35.47
N GLN A 247 27.64 -18.86 35.34
CA GLN A 247 26.49 -19.71 35.03
C GLN A 247 25.91 -19.35 33.65
N SER A 248 25.58 -20.37 32.85
CA SER A 248 25.01 -20.20 31.50
C SER A 248 23.49 -20.11 31.51
N LEU A 249 22.95 -19.18 30.73
CA LEU A 249 21.52 -18.96 30.50
C LEU A 249 21.25 -18.84 29.00
N ASP A 250 20.24 -19.53 28.47
CA ASP A 250 19.77 -19.37 27.09
C ASP A 250 18.36 -18.77 27.06
N PRO A 251 18.19 -17.48 26.72
CA PRO A 251 16.88 -16.84 26.60
C PRO A 251 16.09 -17.23 25.33
N SER A 252 16.62 -18.09 24.47
CA SER A 252 16.14 -18.30 23.10
C SER A 252 15.75 -19.75 22.74
N PHE A 253 16.18 -20.77 23.49
CA PHE A 253 15.67 -22.14 23.31
C PHE A 253 14.30 -22.33 23.98
N LYS A 254 13.23 -22.00 23.23
CA LYS A 254 11.84 -22.03 23.67
C LYS A 254 10.95 -22.77 22.67
N PRO A 255 10.10 -23.72 23.09
CA PRO A 255 9.10 -24.29 22.21
C PRO A 255 8.07 -23.23 21.78
N HIS A 256 7.59 -23.34 20.55
CA HIS A 256 6.55 -22.50 19.98
C HIS A 256 5.30 -23.31 19.67
N SER A 257 4.15 -22.65 19.71
CA SER A 257 2.92 -23.17 19.12
C SER A 257 3.06 -23.29 17.60
N LEU A 258 2.32 -24.23 17.01
CA LEU A 258 2.02 -24.18 15.58
C LEU A 258 0.95 -23.09 15.38
N SER A 259 1.15 -22.17 14.44
CA SER A 259 0.06 -21.26 14.05
C SER A 259 -1.12 -22.10 13.52
N ARG A 260 -2.32 -21.78 14.00
CA ARG A 260 -3.57 -22.49 13.67
C ARG A 260 -4.73 -21.51 13.77
N GLY A 261 -4.84 -20.63 12.79
CA GLY A 261 -6.02 -19.78 12.64
C GLY A 261 -7.19 -20.54 12.02
N SER A 262 -8.35 -19.90 12.03
CA SER A 262 -9.53 -20.36 11.32
C SER A 262 -9.69 -19.56 10.02
N ASN A 263 -9.94 -20.25 8.90
CA ASN A 263 -10.40 -19.59 7.68
C ASN A 263 -11.87 -19.15 7.89
N LEU A 264 -12.08 -17.98 8.50
CA LEU A 264 -13.40 -17.48 8.91
C LEU A 264 -14.40 -17.45 7.76
N HIS A 265 -13.93 -17.18 6.53
CA HIS A 265 -14.75 -17.09 5.33
C HIS A 265 -15.27 -18.47 4.93
N GLN A 266 -14.40 -19.49 4.98
CA GLN A 266 -14.78 -20.89 4.79
C GLN A 266 -15.69 -21.41 5.91
N ALA A 267 -15.44 -21.01 7.17
CA ALA A 267 -16.31 -21.34 8.31
C ALA A 267 -17.70 -20.69 8.19
N ALA A 268 -17.79 -19.52 7.56
CA ALA A 268 -19.03 -18.84 7.18
C ALA A 268 -19.64 -19.32 5.85
N GLY A 269 -19.12 -20.40 5.25
CA GLY A 269 -19.67 -20.97 4.02
C GLY A 269 -19.43 -20.14 2.75
N SER A 270 -18.40 -19.30 2.73
CA SER A 270 -17.95 -18.56 1.54
C SER A 270 -16.88 -19.33 0.76
N ASP A 271 -17.07 -19.48 -0.55
CA ASP A 271 -16.17 -20.20 -1.46
C ASP A 271 -15.47 -19.20 -2.39
N PRO A 272 -14.13 -19.03 -2.36
CA PRO A 272 -13.42 -18.11 -3.27
C PRO A 272 -13.63 -18.41 -4.77
N ALA A 273 -13.99 -19.64 -5.14
CA ALA A 273 -14.34 -19.96 -6.51
C ALA A 273 -15.66 -19.30 -6.95
N ASP A 274 -16.47 -18.71 -6.04
CA ASP A 274 -17.62 -17.85 -6.39
C ASP A 274 -17.21 -16.76 -7.39
N LEU A 275 -16.10 -16.05 -7.15
CA LEU A 275 -15.65 -14.97 -8.03
C LEU A 275 -15.22 -15.49 -9.41
N TYR A 276 -14.44 -16.58 -9.46
CA TYR A 276 -14.03 -17.20 -10.72
C TYR A 276 -15.25 -17.68 -11.51
N ARG A 277 -16.16 -18.42 -10.85
CA ARG A 277 -17.38 -18.96 -11.46
C ARG A 277 -18.28 -17.85 -12.01
N GLU A 278 -18.39 -16.73 -11.32
CA GLU A 278 -19.24 -15.63 -11.78
C GLU A 278 -18.62 -14.84 -12.95
N LEU A 279 -17.30 -14.60 -12.93
CA LEU A 279 -16.60 -14.00 -14.08
C LEU A 279 -16.64 -14.89 -15.33
N ASP A 280 -16.49 -16.21 -15.16
CA ASP A 280 -16.58 -17.19 -16.26
C ASP A 280 -17.98 -17.27 -16.88
N ARG A 281 -19.04 -17.37 -16.04
CA ARG A 281 -20.45 -17.35 -16.47
C ARG A 281 -20.81 -16.12 -17.29
N ASN A 282 -20.24 -14.97 -16.95
CA ASN A 282 -20.45 -13.71 -17.68
C ASN A 282 -19.49 -13.56 -18.89
N GLY A 283 -18.72 -14.60 -19.23
CA GLY A 283 -17.81 -14.65 -20.38
C GLY A 283 -16.50 -13.87 -20.21
N LEU A 284 -16.27 -13.24 -19.05
CA LEU A 284 -15.21 -12.24 -18.85
C LEU A 284 -13.80 -12.84 -18.77
N LEU A 285 -13.69 -14.14 -18.50
CA LEU A 285 -12.41 -14.88 -18.50
C LEU A 285 -12.05 -15.46 -19.88
N ASN A 286 -12.98 -15.46 -20.84
CA ASN A 286 -12.86 -16.18 -22.11
C ASN A 286 -12.35 -15.26 -23.25
N ASN A 287 -11.13 -14.73 -23.08
CA ASN A 287 -10.49 -13.82 -24.04
C ASN A 287 -9.13 -14.38 -24.54
N PRO A 288 -8.95 -14.62 -25.86
CA PRO A 288 -7.73 -15.23 -26.41
C PRO A 288 -6.49 -14.32 -26.34
N ASP A 289 -6.67 -12.99 -26.36
CA ASP A 289 -5.58 -12.02 -26.20
C ASP A 289 -5.23 -11.76 -24.72
N MET A 290 -5.89 -12.47 -23.78
CA MET A 290 -5.75 -12.34 -22.32
C MET A 290 -6.10 -10.94 -21.78
N ILE A 291 -7.08 -10.28 -22.40
CA ILE A 291 -7.59 -8.96 -21.98
C ILE A 291 -8.80 -9.13 -21.06
N ALA A 292 -8.69 -8.64 -19.83
CA ALA A 292 -9.82 -8.47 -18.93
C ALA A 292 -10.65 -7.25 -19.36
N GLU A 293 -11.93 -7.47 -19.64
CA GLU A 293 -12.95 -6.41 -19.64
C GLU A 293 -13.59 -6.37 -18.24
N PRO A 294 -13.20 -5.44 -17.36
CA PRO A 294 -13.52 -5.54 -15.94
C PRO A 294 -14.98 -5.15 -15.65
N ASN A 295 -15.74 -6.11 -15.10
CA ASN A 295 -17.06 -5.85 -14.53
C ASN A 295 -16.98 -5.85 -13.00
N LEU A 296 -16.82 -4.65 -12.41
CA LEU A 296 -16.67 -4.51 -10.97
C LEU A 296 -17.96 -4.69 -10.17
N ASP A 297 -19.14 -4.65 -10.82
CA ASP A 297 -20.38 -4.97 -10.12
C ASP A 297 -20.41 -6.43 -9.66
N LEU A 298 -19.82 -7.34 -10.44
CA LEU A 298 -19.67 -8.75 -10.06
C LEU A 298 -18.62 -8.92 -8.96
N VAL A 299 -17.45 -8.27 -9.09
CA VAL A 299 -16.37 -8.33 -8.10
C VAL A 299 -16.85 -7.84 -6.73
N ASP A 300 -17.46 -6.65 -6.69
CA ASP A 300 -17.97 -6.06 -5.46
C ASP A 300 -19.15 -6.85 -4.89
N THR A 301 -20.04 -7.36 -5.72
CA THR A 301 -21.17 -8.18 -5.24
C THR A 301 -20.69 -9.45 -4.54
N VAL A 302 -19.67 -10.14 -5.09
CA VAL A 302 -19.11 -11.33 -4.45
C VAL A 302 -18.41 -10.97 -3.14
N VAL A 303 -17.62 -9.88 -3.10
CA VAL A 303 -16.95 -9.42 -1.87
C VAL A 303 -17.97 -8.99 -0.81
N ASP A 304 -18.96 -8.15 -1.13
CA ASP A 304 -20.03 -7.75 -0.20
C ASP A 304 -20.77 -8.99 0.35
N GLN A 305 -21.02 -10.02 -0.48
CA GLN A 305 -21.65 -11.27 -0.04
C GLN A 305 -20.76 -12.11 0.90
N HIS A 306 -19.46 -12.23 0.61
CA HIS A 306 -18.52 -12.98 1.45
C HIS A 306 -18.29 -12.26 2.79
N MET A 307 -18.13 -10.95 2.76
CA MET A 307 -18.06 -10.10 3.96
C MET A 307 -19.35 -10.18 4.78
N SER A 308 -20.54 -10.16 4.15
CA SER A 308 -21.83 -10.26 4.84
C SER A 308 -22.01 -11.62 5.51
N ARG A 309 -21.80 -12.73 4.78
CA ARG A 309 -21.83 -14.10 5.35
C ARG A 309 -20.89 -14.22 6.55
N THR A 310 -19.68 -13.67 6.43
CA THR A 310 -18.67 -13.75 7.50
C THR A 310 -19.04 -12.85 8.69
N ALA A 311 -19.62 -11.67 8.47
CA ALA A 311 -20.13 -10.82 9.56
C ALA A 311 -21.33 -11.46 10.29
N GLU A 312 -22.24 -12.11 9.57
CA GLU A 312 -23.37 -12.86 10.14
C GLU A 312 -22.89 -14.07 10.98
N TYR A 313 -21.94 -14.84 10.45
CA TYR A 313 -21.26 -15.91 11.21
C TYR A 313 -20.60 -15.38 12.49
N LEU A 314 -19.88 -14.25 12.41
CA LEU A 314 -19.22 -13.64 13.56
C LEU A 314 -20.19 -13.03 14.58
N ALA A 315 -21.37 -12.56 14.16
CA ALA A 315 -22.44 -12.17 15.08
C ALA A 315 -22.99 -13.38 15.87
N GLY A 316 -23.00 -14.57 15.25
CA GLY A 316 -23.27 -15.85 15.93
C GLY A 316 -22.13 -16.35 16.83
N GLN A 317 -20.97 -15.70 16.83
CA GLN A 317 -19.79 -16.06 17.64
C GLN A 317 -19.37 -14.88 18.56
N PRO A 318 -20.23 -14.44 19.50
CA PRO A 318 -20.06 -13.17 20.22
C PRO A 318 -18.83 -13.09 21.15
N THR A 319 -18.17 -14.22 21.43
CA THR A 319 -16.94 -14.31 22.22
C THR A 319 -15.67 -14.47 21.37
N LEU A 320 -15.78 -14.70 20.06
CA LEU A 320 -14.62 -14.95 19.19
C LEU A 320 -13.83 -13.67 18.94
N THR A 321 -12.53 -13.67 19.23
CA THR A 321 -11.64 -12.52 19.08
C THR A 321 -10.70 -12.66 17.87
N PRO A 322 -10.14 -11.54 17.37
CA PRO A 322 -8.99 -11.56 16.45
C PRO A 322 -7.87 -12.49 16.92
N ALA A 323 -7.47 -12.40 18.19
CA ALA A 323 -6.42 -13.25 18.76
C ALA A 323 -6.70 -14.76 18.60
N GLN A 324 -7.94 -15.20 18.83
CA GLN A 324 -8.34 -16.60 18.74
C GLN A 324 -8.49 -17.09 17.29
N ALA A 325 -8.96 -16.24 16.39
CA ALA A 325 -9.20 -16.60 14.99
C ALA A 325 -7.92 -16.56 14.14
N ILE A 326 -6.99 -15.67 14.44
CA ILE A 326 -5.69 -15.58 13.77
C ILE A 326 -4.72 -16.57 14.42
N ASN A 327 -4.64 -16.62 15.75
CA ASN A 327 -3.82 -17.57 16.50
C ASN A 327 -2.39 -17.76 15.92
N PRO A 328 -1.58 -16.68 15.89
CA PRO A 328 -0.25 -16.69 15.29
C PRO A 328 0.73 -17.54 16.13
N ARG A 329 1.86 -17.91 15.51
CA ARG A 329 2.97 -18.62 16.15
C ARG A 329 3.47 -17.84 17.37
N THR A 330 3.35 -18.44 18.55
CA THR A 330 3.65 -17.84 19.86
C THR A 330 4.60 -18.74 20.66
N VAL A 331 5.38 -18.17 21.59
CA VAL A 331 6.16 -18.96 22.55
C VAL A 331 5.22 -19.68 23.52
N VAL A 332 5.51 -20.96 23.78
CA VAL A 332 4.88 -21.70 24.88
C VAL A 332 5.49 -21.23 26.20
N VAL A 333 4.76 -20.36 26.91
CA VAL A 333 5.20 -19.77 28.18
C VAL A 333 5.49 -20.86 29.21
N THR A 334 6.72 -20.86 29.74
CA THR A 334 7.20 -21.84 30.71
C THR A 334 7.46 -21.18 32.06
N THR A 335 7.06 -21.81 33.16
CA THR A 335 7.25 -21.29 34.52
C THR A 335 8.65 -21.62 35.05
N VAL A 336 9.47 -20.58 35.27
CA VAL A 336 10.86 -20.71 35.74
C VAL A 336 10.95 -20.41 37.24
N ASN A 337 10.97 -21.45 38.07
CA ASN A 337 11.02 -21.30 39.54
C ASN A 337 12.44 -21.20 40.10
N ALA A 338 13.46 -21.63 39.36
CA ALA A 338 14.88 -21.51 39.71
C ALA A 338 15.71 -21.31 38.43
N LEU A 339 16.96 -20.84 38.58
CA LEU A 339 17.89 -20.71 37.45
C LEU A 339 18.35 -22.10 36.96
N PRO A 340 18.46 -22.33 35.63
CA PRO A 340 18.86 -23.62 35.09
C PRO A 340 20.33 -23.94 35.40
N THR A 341 20.60 -25.19 35.78
CA THR A 341 21.95 -25.69 36.07
C THR A 341 22.66 -26.28 34.85
N THR A 342 21.93 -26.51 33.75
CA THR A 342 22.44 -27.06 32.48
C THR A 342 21.78 -26.35 31.28
N LEU A 343 22.44 -26.42 30.12
CA LEU A 343 21.89 -25.96 28.84
C LEU A 343 21.06 -27.07 28.17
N PRO A 344 20.04 -26.75 27.36
CA PRO A 344 19.12 -27.72 26.74
C PRO A 344 19.71 -28.42 25.49
N PHE A 345 21.03 -28.41 25.31
CA PHE A 345 21.74 -28.99 24.18
C PHE A 345 23.16 -29.41 24.59
N THR A 346 23.81 -30.24 23.77
CA THR A 346 25.19 -30.70 24.02
C THR A 346 26.17 -29.85 23.23
N ILE A 347 27.07 -29.13 23.91
CA ILE A 347 28.12 -28.32 23.28
C ILE A 347 29.08 -29.21 22.48
N GLN A 348 29.42 -28.79 21.25
CA GLN A 348 30.38 -29.46 20.36
C GLN A 348 31.62 -28.58 20.20
N GLY A 349 32.76 -29.04 20.74
CA GLY A 349 34.03 -28.31 20.71
C GLY A 349 34.12 -27.18 21.75
N THR A 350 34.98 -26.19 21.47
CA THR A 350 35.34 -25.12 22.41
C THR A 350 34.32 -23.98 22.43
N VAL A 351 34.01 -23.48 23.63
CA VAL A 351 33.19 -22.27 23.84
C VAL A 351 34.06 -21.02 23.68
N SER A 352 33.79 -20.21 22.65
CA SER A 352 34.30 -18.84 22.55
C SER A 352 33.48 -17.89 23.41
N ARG A 353 34.15 -16.94 24.07
CA ARG A 353 33.53 -15.95 24.96
C ARG A 353 33.91 -14.55 24.51
N PHE A 354 32.99 -13.60 24.66
CA PHE A 354 33.19 -12.21 24.25
C PHE A 354 32.29 -11.28 25.05
N ASP A 355 32.83 -10.14 25.48
CA ASP A 355 32.08 -9.13 26.24
C ASP A 355 31.29 -8.18 25.31
N GLU A 356 31.71 -8.09 24.04
CA GLU A 356 31.05 -7.35 22.96
C GLU A 356 31.10 -8.13 21.64
N LEU A 357 30.10 -7.92 20.77
CA LEU A 357 30.08 -8.50 19.43
C LEU A 357 31.14 -7.86 18.52
N THR A 358 31.79 -8.68 17.70
CA THR A 358 32.66 -8.19 16.62
C THR A 358 31.83 -7.73 15.42
N ASP A 359 32.39 -6.89 14.54
CA ASP A 359 31.65 -6.35 13.39
C ASP A 359 31.13 -7.43 12.43
N SER A 360 31.88 -8.53 12.26
CA SER A 360 31.46 -9.67 11.43
C SER A 360 30.28 -10.47 12.00
N GLN A 361 29.91 -10.24 13.26
CA GLN A 361 28.71 -10.82 13.90
C GLN A 361 27.48 -9.90 13.82
N ARG A 362 27.63 -8.68 13.29
CA ARG A 362 26.52 -7.72 13.09
C ARG A 362 26.01 -7.78 11.66
N GLN A 363 24.75 -7.40 11.48
CA GLN A 363 24.24 -6.97 10.18
C GLN A 363 24.42 -5.46 10.02
N HIS A 364 24.48 -4.96 8.79
CA HIS A 364 24.62 -3.52 8.51
C HIS A 364 23.74 -3.05 7.36
N ILE A 365 23.39 -1.77 7.43
CA ILE A 365 22.84 -1.00 6.32
C ILE A 365 23.91 -0.04 5.81
N GLN A 366 23.96 0.21 4.51
CA GLN A 366 24.83 1.21 3.91
C GLN A 366 24.02 2.11 2.99
N VAL A 367 23.99 3.40 3.32
CA VAL A 367 23.29 4.43 2.53
C VAL A 367 24.31 5.25 1.74
N ALA A 368 24.03 5.48 0.46
CA ALA A 368 24.91 6.22 -0.44
C ALA A 368 24.14 7.19 -1.33
N LEU A 369 24.71 8.38 -1.50
CA LEU A 369 24.28 9.47 -2.39
C LEU A 369 25.54 10.15 -2.95
N PRO A 370 25.45 10.99 -4.01
CA PRO A 370 26.60 11.73 -4.52
C PRO A 370 27.38 12.47 -3.41
N GLY A 371 28.61 12.05 -3.16
CA GLY A 371 29.50 12.59 -2.14
C GLY A 371 29.58 11.83 -0.81
N PHE A 372 28.72 10.83 -0.53
CA PHE A 372 28.89 9.95 0.64
C PHE A 372 28.47 8.50 0.39
N SER A 373 29.09 7.58 1.12
CA SER A 373 28.64 6.19 1.26
C SER A 373 29.00 5.71 2.65
N HIS A 374 27.99 5.44 3.48
CA HIS A 374 28.15 5.30 4.93
C HIS A 374 27.49 4.02 5.43
N LYS A 375 28.30 3.09 5.98
CA LYS A 375 27.90 1.77 6.50
C LYS A 375 27.69 1.87 8.02
N ILE A 376 26.53 1.44 8.51
CA ILE A 376 26.12 1.50 9.92
C ILE A 376 25.65 0.11 10.36
N SER A 377 26.06 -0.35 11.54
CA SER A 377 25.51 -1.58 12.12
C SER A 377 24.03 -1.42 12.46
N LEU A 378 23.23 -2.43 12.13
CA LEU A 378 21.77 -2.37 12.33
C LEU A 378 21.35 -2.26 13.80
N PRO A 379 22.02 -2.90 14.79
CA PRO A 379 21.81 -2.59 16.20
C PRO A 379 21.95 -1.11 16.60
N ALA A 380 22.71 -0.30 15.85
CA ALA A 380 22.82 1.15 16.08
C ALA A 380 21.59 1.93 15.62
N VAL A 381 20.84 1.38 14.66
CA VAL A 381 19.83 2.03 13.83
C VAL A 381 18.42 1.51 14.11
N ALA A 382 18.24 0.21 14.33
CA ALA A 382 16.94 -0.46 14.36
C ALA A 382 15.92 0.24 15.27
N ALA A 383 16.34 0.61 16.49
CA ALA A 383 15.52 1.31 17.49
C ALA A 383 15.41 2.83 17.28
N LYS A 384 15.83 3.37 16.13
CA LYS A 384 15.94 4.82 15.87
C LYS A 384 15.46 5.17 14.47
N ARG A 385 15.15 6.45 14.30
CA ARG A 385 14.90 7.06 13.00
C ARG A 385 16.21 7.24 12.21
N LEU A 386 16.21 6.78 10.96
CA LEU A 386 17.24 7.05 9.94
C LEU A 386 16.63 7.91 8.82
N THR A 387 17.29 9.02 8.48
CA THR A 387 16.71 10.10 7.66
C THR A 387 17.73 10.72 6.71
N VAL A 388 17.24 11.27 5.60
CA VAL A 388 17.99 12.17 4.72
C VAL A 388 17.23 13.48 4.53
N ASP A 389 17.88 14.59 4.88
CA ASP A 389 17.45 15.97 4.68
C ASP A 389 18.49 16.74 3.87
N TYR A 390 18.27 18.04 3.65
CA TYR A 390 19.14 18.91 2.86
C TYR A 390 19.39 20.25 3.55
N VAL A 391 20.67 20.64 3.66
CA VAL A 391 21.10 21.95 4.16
C VAL A 391 21.69 22.79 3.04
N ALA A 392 21.78 24.12 3.23
CA ALA A 392 22.43 25.01 2.26
C ALA A 392 23.88 24.59 1.95
N ALA A 393 24.27 24.61 0.67
CA ALA A 393 25.63 24.24 0.28
C ALA A 393 26.68 25.28 0.72
N THR A 394 26.29 26.56 0.75
CA THR A 394 27.11 27.72 1.15
C THR A 394 26.32 28.70 2.02
N ALA A 395 27.01 29.64 2.68
CA ALA A 395 26.36 30.73 3.40
C ALA A 395 25.50 31.64 2.49
N ALA A 396 25.88 31.81 1.21
CA ALA A 396 25.10 32.59 0.25
C ALA A 396 23.78 31.88 -0.15
N ASP A 397 23.80 30.54 -0.24
CA ASP A 397 22.59 29.74 -0.40
C ASP A 397 21.69 29.86 0.84
N GLN A 398 22.27 29.82 2.05
CA GLN A 398 21.52 30.00 3.30
C GLN A 398 20.86 31.39 3.38
N SER A 399 21.57 32.46 2.99
CA SER A 399 20.99 33.81 2.93
C SER A 399 19.81 33.92 1.96
N LYS A 400 19.89 33.25 0.79
CA LYS A 400 18.77 33.18 -0.17
C LYS A 400 17.56 32.43 0.41
N ILE A 401 17.79 31.29 1.07
CA ILE A 401 16.72 30.49 1.70
C ILE A 401 16.05 31.29 2.84
N ALA A 402 16.85 31.98 3.66
CA ALA A 402 16.34 32.84 4.72
C ALA A 402 15.54 34.03 4.18
N ALA A 403 16.04 34.71 3.13
CA ALA A 403 15.33 35.83 2.49
C ALA A 403 14.01 35.40 1.80
N ALA A 404 13.90 34.14 1.38
CA ALA A 404 12.65 33.56 0.87
C ALA A 404 11.68 33.14 2.00
N GLY A 405 12.10 33.14 3.27
CA GLY A 405 11.32 32.61 4.38
C GLY A 405 11.24 31.08 4.42
N GLY A 406 12.22 30.39 3.84
CA GLY A 406 12.27 28.92 3.77
C GLY A 406 12.36 28.39 2.33
N ILE A 407 12.62 27.08 2.21
CA ILE A 407 12.94 26.46 0.90
C ILE A 407 11.77 26.52 -0.11
N LEU A 408 10.52 26.48 0.36
CA LEU A 408 9.30 26.50 -0.46
C LEU A 408 8.94 27.86 -1.10
N ASN A 409 9.84 28.84 -1.07
CA ASN A 409 9.71 30.11 -1.78
C ASN A 409 10.95 30.42 -2.64
N VAL A 410 11.96 29.55 -2.65
CA VAL A 410 13.16 29.71 -3.48
C VAL A 410 12.82 29.35 -4.93
N GLN A 411 13.41 30.06 -5.90
CA GLN A 411 13.27 29.74 -7.32
C GLN A 411 13.84 28.35 -7.65
N TYR A 412 13.23 27.63 -8.60
CA TYR A 412 13.76 26.37 -9.13
C TYR A 412 15.24 26.50 -9.53
N LYS A 413 16.10 25.59 -9.04
CA LYS A 413 17.58 25.62 -9.14
C LYS A 413 18.27 26.91 -8.67
N GLY A 414 17.59 27.82 -7.96
CA GLY A 414 18.13 29.11 -7.52
C GLY A 414 19.15 29.06 -6.37
N VAL A 415 19.24 27.92 -5.67
CA VAL A 415 20.22 27.60 -4.61
C VAL A 415 20.79 26.20 -4.78
N ASN A 416 21.97 26.00 -4.22
CA ASN A 416 22.55 24.67 -4.03
C ASN A 416 22.40 24.20 -2.58
N LEU A 417 22.17 22.90 -2.42
CA LEU A 417 21.98 22.19 -1.17
C LEU A 417 22.99 21.05 -1.06
N LYS A 418 23.21 20.52 0.14
CA LYS A 418 23.95 19.26 0.37
C LYS A 418 23.02 18.29 1.12
N PRO A 419 22.87 17.03 0.67
CA PRO A 419 22.15 16.03 1.44
C PRO A 419 22.93 15.69 2.71
N GLN A 420 22.24 15.47 3.82
CA GLN A 420 22.82 14.95 5.06
C GLN A 420 22.14 13.63 5.43
N LEU A 421 22.93 12.63 5.84
CA LEU A 421 22.40 11.42 6.45
C LEU A 421 22.35 11.64 7.96
N ARG A 422 21.20 11.39 8.58
CA ARG A 422 20.98 11.58 10.02
C ARG A 422 20.48 10.31 10.69
N LEU A 423 20.95 10.11 11.91
CA LEU A 423 20.50 9.07 12.83
C LEU A 423 20.00 9.74 14.10
N ALA A 424 18.70 9.64 14.39
CA ALA A 424 18.03 10.39 15.46
C ALA A 424 18.41 11.90 15.44
N GLY A 425 18.24 12.56 14.29
CA GLY A 425 18.58 13.97 14.06
C GLY A 425 20.08 14.31 13.97
N THR A 426 20.97 13.44 14.46
CA THR A 426 22.42 13.66 14.44
C THR A 426 23.00 13.36 13.07
N VAL A 427 23.71 14.33 12.47
CA VAL A 427 24.36 14.17 11.16
C VAL A 427 25.53 13.19 11.26
N ILE A 428 25.50 12.14 10.44
CA ILE A 428 26.54 11.09 10.35
C ILE A 428 27.23 11.04 8.99
N ALA A 429 26.63 11.63 7.94
CA ALA A 429 27.31 11.90 6.66
C ALA A 429 26.76 13.17 6.00
N THR A 430 27.51 13.75 5.05
CA THR A 430 27.07 14.89 4.23
C THR A 430 27.64 14.75 2.82
N GLY A 431 26.82 14.99 1.80
CA GLY A 431 27.16 14.77 0.41
C GLY A 431 27.65 16.00 -0.35
N SER A 432 27.81 15.82 -1.66
CA SER A 432 28.17 16.87 -2.62
C SER A 432 27.03 17.87 -2.81
N ALA A 433 27.39 19.08 -3.23
CA ALA A 433 26.41 20.12 -3.54
C ALA A 433 25.58 19.77 -4.79
N VAL A 434 24.28 20.05 -4.74
CA VAL A 434 23.30 19.80 -5.81
C VAL A 434 22.26 20.93 -5.83
N SER A 435 21.82 21.36 -7.02
CA SER A 435 20.83 22.44 -7.14
C SER A 435 19.42 21.96 -6.74
N VAL A 436 18.67 22.79 -6.00
CA VAL A 436 17.31 22.46 -5.53
C VAL A 436 16.38 22.07 -6.68
N GLY A 437 15.58 21.01 -6.50
CA GLY A 437 14.70 20.47 -7.54
C GLY A 437 15.38 19.60 -8.60
N SER A 438 16.62 19.17 -8.38
CA SER A 438 17.29 18.14 -9.19
C SER A 438 17.07 16.75 -8.61
N TYR A 439 16.90 15.72 -9.44
CA TYR A 439 16.82 14.33 -8.98
C TYR A 439 18.20 13.73 -8.68
N GLN A 440 18.25 12.84 -7.70
CA GLN A 440 19.41 12.02 -7.36
C GLN A 440 18.95 10.56 -7.14
N VAL A 441 19.85 9.60 -7.30
CA VAL A 441 19.60 8.21 -6.92
C VAL A 441 20.28 7.95 -5.57
N MET A 442 19.47 7.64 -4.55
CA MET A 442 19.97 7.12 -3.28
C MET A 442 20.03 5.60 -3.35
N LYS A 443 21.18 5.00 -3.00
CA LYS A 443 21.35 3.55 -2.95
C LYS A 443 21.40 3.07 -1.49
N VAL A 444 20.62 2.04 -1.17
CA VAL A 444 20.63 1.37 0.14
C VAL A 444 21.11 -0.07 -0.07
N THR A 445 22.13 -0.50 0.67
CA THR A 445 22.80 -1.81 0.51
C THR A 445 22.85 -2.55 1.84
N PHE A 446 22.53 -3.85 1.83
CA PHE A 446 22.33 -4.65 3.05
C PHE A 446 23.45 -5.68 3.19
N TRP A 447 23.99 -5.81 4.41
CA TRP A 447 25.16 -6.62 4.73
C TRP A 447 24.86 -7.58 5.88
N GLN A 448 25.38 -8.80 5.78
CA GLN A 448 25.41 -9.78 6.88
C GLN A 448 26.88 -10.10 7.17
N GLY A 449 27.43 -9.53 8.24
CA GLY A 449 28.86 -9.55 8.52
C GLY A 449 29.68 -8.90 7.40
N GLY A 450 30.66 -9.64 6.87
CA GLY A 450 31.58 -9.16 5.83
C GLY A 450 31.02 -9.09 4.41
N SER A 451 29.80 -9.60 4.15
CA SER A 451 29.28 -9.75 2.79
C SER A 451 28.00 -8.94 2.55
N SER A 452 28.02 -8.14 1.49
CA SER A 452 26.81 -7.56 0.90
C SER A 452 25.90 -8.69 0.40
N LYS A 453 24.59 -8.53 0.59
CA LYS A 453 23.57 -9.47 0.11
C LYS A 453 22.90 -8.95 -1.15
N ASP A 454 22.43 -7.72 -1.09
CA ASP A 454 21.61 -7.07 -2.10
C ASP A 454 21.57 -5.56 -1.86
N SER A 455 20.92 -4.83 -2.75
CA SER A 455 20.76 -3.39 -2.65
C SER A 455 19.59 -2.89 -3.47
N VAL A 456 18.88 -1.89 -2.96
CA VAL A 456 17.82 -1.16 -3.65
C VAL A 456 18.24 0.26 -3.98
N SER A 457 17.46 0.97 -4.80
CA SER A 457 17.78 2.32 -5.24
C SER A 457 16.52 3.17 -5.44
N HIS A 458 16.50 4.33 -4.79
CA HIS A 458 15.36 5.25 -4.73
C HIS A 458 15.66 6.52 -5.51
N ASN A 459 14.65 7.06 -6.18
CA ASN A 459 14.73 8.38 -6.79
C ASN A 459 14.33 9.42 -5.73
N VAL A 460 15.24 10.34 -5.40
CA VAL A 460 15.03 11.42 -4.43
C VAL A 460 15.22 12.78 -5.09
N THR A 461 14.61 13.81 -4.52
CA THR A 461 14.57 15.18 -5.04
C THR A 461 15.37 16.10 -4.12
N ALA A 462 16.32 16.87 -4.67
CA ALA A 462 17.16 17.78 -3.90
C ALA A 462 16.31 18.86 -3.18
N GLY A 463 16.30 18.81 -1.85
CA GLY A 463 15.46 19.65 -0.97
C GLY A 463 14.21 18.97 -0.42
N GLY A 464 13.89 17.73 -0.83
CA GLY A 464 12.89 16.91 -0.16
C GLY A 464 13.39 16.32 1.17
N ILE A 465 12.53 15.58 1.86
CA ILE A 465 12.83 14.95 3.16
C ILE A 465 12.44 13.48 3.08
N TYR A 466 13.31 12.60 3.56
CA TYR A 466 13.19 11.16 3.39
C TYR A 466 13.47 10.42 4.71
N ALA A 467 12.60 9.50 5.10
CA ALA A 467 12.85 8.56 6.19
C ALA A 467 13.01 7.14 5.63
N ILE A 468 14.11 6.49 5.97
CA ILE A 468 14.37 5.09 5.65
C ILE A 468 13.70 4.28 6.77
N ALA A 469 12.53 3.73 6.49
CA ALA A 469 11.82 2.87 7.42
C ALA A 469 12.38 1.45 7.34
N LEU A 470 12.67 0.87 8.50
CA LEU A 470 13.31 -0.42 8.63
C LEU A 470 12.47 -1.32 9.54
N ASP A 471 12.11 -2.48 9.02
CA ASP A 471 11.40 -3.51 9.75
C ASP A 471 12.32 -4.74 9.94
N THR A 472 12.64 -5.01 11.19
CA THR A 472 13.63 -6.02 11.60
C THR A 472 13.00 -7.36 11.98
N GLN A 473 11.68 -7.52 11.83
CA GLN A 473 10.90 -8.78 11.74
C GLN A 473 9.42 -8.58 12.11
N LYS A 474 9.13 -7.53 12.86
CA LYS A 474 7.84 -6.92 13.18
C LYS A 474 8.08 -5.47 13.62
N VAL A 475 7.03 -4.67 13.73
CA VAL A 475 7.06 -3.34 14.36
C VAL A 475 6.49 -3.37 15.78
N GLY A 476 7.29 -3.02 16.79
CA GLY A 476 6.82 -2.92 18.18
C GLY A 476 5.81 -1.79 18.39
N SER A 477 4.66 -2.04 19.01
CA SER A 477 3.60 -1.02 19.21
C SER A 477 4.04 0.15 20.11
N GLU A 478 4.96 -0.09 21.04
CA GLU A 478 5.56 0.93 21.92
C GLU A 478 6.34 1.99 21.12
N LYS A 479 7.01 1.57 20.05
CA LYS A 479 7.80 2.44 19.15
C LYS A 479 6.89 3.42 18.39
N LEU A 480 5.73 2.93 17.92
CA LEU A 480 4.70 3.77 17.30
C LEU A 480 4.07 4.76 18.29
N LYS A 481 3.79 4.33 19.53
CA LYS A 481 3.26 5.20 20.59
C LYS A 481 4.20 6.37 20.86
N ARG A 482 5.48 6.08 21.15
CA ARG A 482 6.50 7.10 21.44
C ARG A 482 6.73 8.06 20.27
N SER A 483 6.70 7.56 19.04
CA SER A 483 6.83 8.41 17.83
C SER A 483 5.61 9.34 17.67
N ALA A 484 4.39 8.85 17.92
CA ALA A 484 3.18 9.69 17.91
C ALA A 484 3.13 10.71 19.07
N GLU A 485 3.59 10.33 20.26
CA GLU A 485 3.73 11.23 21.42
C GLU A 485 4.78 12.32 21.16
N LEU A 486 5.91 11.96 20.57
CA LEU A 486 6.95 12.89 20.14
C LEU A 486 6.41 13.86 19.07
N LEU A 487 5.70 13.37 18.05
CA LEU A 487 5.02 14.22 17.06
C LEU A 487 4.00 15.17 17.70
N ASN A 488 3.27 14.71 18.71
CA ASN A 488 2.31 15.53 19.45
C ASN A 488 2.98 16.67 20.23
N GLN A 489 4.25 16.52 20.63
CA GLN A 489 5.07 17.58 21.21
C GLN A 489 5.67 18.49 20.12
N LEU A 490 6.35 17.89 19.13
CA LEU A 490 7.06 18.60 18.06
C LEU A 490 6.16 19.51 17.22
N LYS A 491 4.89 19.14 17.02
CA LYS A 491 3.92 19.97 16.26
C LYS A 491 3.82 21.41 16.78
N ASN A 492 4.00 21.63 18.09
CA ASN A 492 3.91 22.96 18.70
C ASN A 492 5.20 23.75 18.47
N THR A 493 6.35 23.08 18.60
CA THR A 493 7.70 23.64 18.38
C THR A 493 7.90 24.03 16.91
N TYR A 494 7.47 23.18 15.98
CA TYR A 494 7.72 23.30 14.54
C TYR A 494 6.51 23.82 13.75
N GLN A 495 5.50 24.41 14.42
CA GLN A 495 4.26 24.89 13.80
C GLN A 495 4.44 25.82 12.59
N ASN A 496 5.54 26.58 12.54
CA ASN A 496 5.87 27.49 11.45
C ASN A 496 6.94 26.94 10.47
N ASN A 497 7.53 25.78 10.76
CA ASN A 497 8.58 25.14 9.96
C ASN A 497 8.43 23.61 9.99
N VAL A 498 7.31 23.08 9.49
CA VAL A 498 7.05 21.63 9.49
C VAL A 498 7.96 20.82 8.55
N LEU A 499 8.84 21.49 7.80
CA LEU A 499 9.88 20.87 6.98
C LEU A 499 11.26 20.86 7.67
N ASP A 500 11.32 21.14 8.97
CA ASP A 500 12.48 20.76 9.77
C ASP A 500 12.58 19.23 9.86
N GLU A 501 13.80 18.68 9.79
CA GLU A 501 14.04 17.25 9.89
C GLU A 501 13.50 16.67 11.20
N ALA A 502 13.57 17.44 12.30
CA ALA A 502 13.11 16.99 13.60
C ALA A 502 11.63 16.57 13.56
N PHE A 503 10.77 17.36 12.90
CA PHE A 503 9.34 17.07 12.75
C PHE A 503 9.04 16.22 11.51
N ALA A 504 9.48 16.63 10.31
CA ALA A 504 9.16 15.95 9.06
C ALA A 504 9.77 14.55 9.00
N GLY A 505 11.02 14.40 9.45
CA GLY A 505 11.68 13.11 9.53
C GLY A 505 10.94 12.17 10.48
N GLU A 506 10.53 12.66 11.66
CA GLU A 506 9.76 11.85 12.61
C GLU A 506 8.39 11.46 12.07
N TYR A 507 7.71 12.37 11.37
CA TYR A 507 6.43 12.09 10.74
C TYR A 507 6.55 11.03 9.64
N LEU A 508 7.58 11.11 8.80
CA LEU A 508 7.85 10.12 7.76
C LEU A 508 8.31 8.77 8.34
N HIS A 509 9.06 8.77 9.43
CA HIS A 509 9.40 7.54 10.16
C HIS A 509 8.15 6.89 10.75
N PHE A 510 7.29 7.65 11.44
CA PHE A 510 6.00 7.19 11.96
C PHE A 510 5.15 6.52 10.87
N LEU A 511 5.04 7.16 9.70
CA LEU A 511 4.30 6.60 8.57
C LEU A 511 4.89 5.27 8.08
N GLY A 512 6.21 5.18 7.93
CA GLY A 512 6.86 3.95 7.45
C GLY A 512 6.79 2.81 8.47
N MET A 513 6.98 3.09 9.75
CA MET A 513 6.73 2.12 10.82
C MET A 513 5.24 1.70 10.85
N SER A 514 4.31 2.60 10.54
CA SER A 514 2.86 2.31 10.46
C SER A 514 2.47 1.50 9.22
N TYR A 515 3.21 1.62 8.12
CA TYR A 515 3.08 0.75 6.94
C TYR A 515 3.50 -0.68 7.30
N PHE A 516 4.74 -0.85 7.77
CA PHE A 516 5.25 -2.17 8.15
C PHE A 516 4.40 -2.82 9.23
N ARG A 517 3.95 -2.07 10.24
CA ARG A 517 3.05 -2.59 11.28
C ARG A 517 1.76 -3.19 10.71
N GLN A 518 1.18 -2.58 9.68
CA GLN A 518 -0.03 -3.13 9.05
C GLN A 518 0.29 -4.33 8.16
N LEU A 519 1.49 -4.38 7.58
CA LEU A 519 1.98 -5.48 6.78
C LEU A 519 2.27 -6.71 7.66
N ASP A 520 2.86 -6.54 8.85
CA ASP A 520 2.98 -7.59 9.89
C ASP A 520 1.63 -8.29 10.09
N ASN A 521 0.60 -7.50 10.44
CA ASN A 521 -0.72 -8.02 10.74
C ASN A 521 -1.28 -8.78 9.54
N ALA A 522 -1.14 -8.23 8.32
CA ALA A 522 -1.57 -8.91 7.10
C ALA A 522 -0.82 -10.24 6.87
N ILE A 523 0.48 -10.30 7.17
CA ILE A 523 1.30 -11.51 7.09
C ILE A 523 0.88 -12.54 8.15
N ASP A 524 0.61 -12.14 9.40
CA ASP A 524 0.07 -13.03 10.43
C ASP A 524 -1.29 -13.59 10.00
N ASN A 525 -2.18 -12.73 9.48
CA ASN A 525 -3.50 -13.09 8.97
C ASN A 525 -3.43 -14.10 7.82
N ILE A 526 -2.49 -13.92 6.88
CA ILE A 526 -2.24 -14.85 5.77
C ILE A 526 -1.63 -16.16 6.31
N SER A 527 -0.62 -16.08 7.19
CA SER A 527 0.07 -17.24 7.80
C SER A 527 -0.90 -18.17 8.52
N ALA A 528 -1.73 -17.58 9.39
CA ALA A 528 -2.76 -18.23 10.20
C ALA A 528 -3.70 -19.17 9.42
N SER A 529 -3.96 -18.84 8.16
CA SER A 529 -5.08 -19.35 7.38
C SER A 529 -4.68 -20.00 6.05
N SER A 530 -3.48 -19.72 5.55
CA SER A 530 -2.76 -20.52 4.54
C SER A 530 -1.95 -21.66 5.17
N ASN A 531 -1.94 -21.78 6.51
CA ASN A 531 -1.17 -22.77 7.27
C ASN A 531 0.36 -22.65 7.01
N ALA A 532 0.80 -21.42 6.76
CA ALA A 532 2.15 -21.07 6.37
C ALA A 532 2.93 -20.49 7.57
N VAL A 533 4.19 -20.88 7.67
CA VAL A 533 5.22 -20.15 8.42
C VAL A 533 5.82 -19.14 7.45
N ILE A 534 5.37 -17.89 7.54
CA ILE A 534 5.91 -16.75 6.79
C ILE A 534 6.81 -15.94 7.73
N PHE A 535 7.98 -15.56 7.23
CA PHE A 535 8.87 -14.58 7.84
C PHE A 535 9.61 -13.82 6.73
N HIS A 536 10.37 -12.79 7.06
CA HIS A 536 11.12 -11.99 6.10
C HIS A 536 12.48 -11.58 6.68
N GLN A 537 13.41 -11.29 5.78
CA GLN A 537 14.61 -10.55 6.12
C GLN A 537 14.25 -9.09 6.45
N LEU A 538 15.22 -8.29 6.89
CA LEU A 538 15.08 -6.84 7.07
C LEU A 538 14.35 -6.18 5.89
N SER A 539 13.12 -5.75 6.09
CA SER A 539 12.35 -5.05 5.06
C SER A 539 12.68 -3.55 5.10
N GLU A 540 12.65 -2.90 3.94
CA GLU A 540 12.99 -1.48 3.81
C GLU A 540 11.97 -0.77 2.91
N ALA A 541 11.60 0.43 3.33
CA ALA A 541 10.79 1.35 2.55
C ALA A 541 11.18 2.80 2.82
N LEU A 542 11.32 3.58 1.75
CA LEU A 542 11.57 5.01 1.81
C LEU A 542 10.24 5.78 1.83
N ILE A 543 10.03 6.59 2.87
CA ILE A 543 8.87 7.50 2.95
C ILE A 543 9.36 8.92 2.67
N SER A 544 8.67 9.64 1.78
CA SER A 544 9.12 10.96 1.30
C SER A 544 8.09 12.09 1.46
N ILE A 545 8.63 13.31 1.65
CA ILE A 545 8.04 14.56 1.19
C ILE A 545 8.91 15.05 0.04
N ASP A 546 8.38 15.01 -1.18
CA ASP A 546 9.09 15.44 -2.39
C ASP A 546 8.65 16.84 -2.83
N LEU A 547 9.63 17.65 -3.23
CA LEU A 547 9.38 18.98 -3.76
C LEU A 547 8.91 18.91 -5.22
N SER A 548 8.03 19.86 -5.57
CA SER A 548 7.65 20.24 -6.93
C SER A 548 7.81 21.76 -7.06
N ALA A 549 7.34 22.36 -8.16
CA ALA A 549 7.35 23.81 -8.34
C ALA A 549 5.97 24.38 -8.71
N ARG A 550 5.77 25.66 -8.40
CA ARG A 550 4.56 26.45 -8.66
C ARG A 550 4.90 27.82 -9.25
N PRO A 551 4.11 28.36 -10.19
CA PRO A 551 4.32 29.72 -10.68
C PRO A 551 3.96 30.75 -9.61
N ASN A 552 4.72 31.84 -9.52
CA ASN A 552 4.34 33.05 -8.80
C ASN A 552 3.61 34.04 -9.74
N GLY A 553 3.12 35.16 -9.20
CA GLY A 553 2.44 36.23 -9.97
C GLY A 553 3.32 36.95 -11.00
N GLN A 554 4.60 36.60 -11.11
CA GLN A 554 5.57 37.10 -12.10
C GLN A 554 5.98 36.02 -13.12
N GLY A 555 5.36 34.83 -13.07
CA GLY A 555 5.65 33.71 -13.98
C GLY A 555 6.86 32.85 -13.60
N GLN A 556 7.59 33.19 -12.53
CA GLN A 556 8.73 32.41 -12.06
C GLN A 556 8.25 31.17 -11.30
N PHE A 557 8.95 30.05 -11.48
CA PHE A 557 8.68 28.82 -10.73
C PHE A 557 9.43 28.80 -9.39
N LEU A 558 8.67 28.84 -8.30
CA LEU A 558 9.16 28.67 -6.92
C LEU A 558 8.97 27.21 -6.48
N MET A 559 9.83 26.71 -5.60
CA MET A 559 9.67 25.39 -4.99
C MET A 559 8.37 25.30 -4.16
N SER A 560 7.92 24.07 -3.88
CA SER A 560 6.65 23.76 -3.21
C SER A 560 6.63 22.29 -2.79
N VAL A 561 5.76 21.90 -1.84
CA VAL A 561 5.50 20.47 -1.61
C VAL A 561 4.50 19.98 -2.66
N GLY A 562 4.90 19.00 -3.48
CA GLY A 562 4.09 18.48 -4.58
C GLY A 562 3.48 17.11 -4.33
N GLN A 563 4.19 16.23 -3.61
CA GLN A 563 3.75 14.87 -3.33
C GLN A 563 4.34 14.33 -2.01
N ARG A 564 3.64 13.40 -1.38
CA ARG A 564 4.23 12.40 -0.47
C ARG A 564 4.29 11.05 -1.18
N GLY A 565 5.22 10.19 -0.78
CA GLY A 565 5.32 8.84 -1.32
C GLY A 565 5.85 7.83 -0.32
N ILE A 566 5.56 6.56 -0.62
CA ILE A 566 6.24 5.38 -0.08
C ILE A 566 6.85 4.63 -1.25
N ASP A 567 8.04 4.08 -1.06
CA ASP A 567 8.77 3.29 -2.02
C ASP A 567 9.36 2.09 -1.28
N ALA A 568 8.78 0.89 -1.45
CA ALA A 568 9.06 -0.31 -0.66
C ALA A 568 9.74 -1.43 -1.49
N PRO A 569 10.90 -1.17 -2.14
CA PRO A 569 11.52 -2.10 -3.08
C PRO A 569 12.16 -3.34 -2.46
N ARG A 570 12.19 -3.49 -1.12
CA ARG A 570 12.76 -4.67 -0.44
C ARG A 570 11.79 -5.30 0.55
N ASN A 571 11.11 -6.35 0.13
CA ASN A 571 10.33 -7.25 0.97
C ASN A 571 10.69 -8.71 0.63
N ILE A 572 11.74 -9.25 1.29
CA ILE A 572 12.27 -10.59 0.99
C ILE A 572 11.76 -11.60 2.02
N TYR A 573 10.77 -12.40 1.61
CA TYR A 573 10.09 -13.38 2.44
C TYR A 573 10.74 -14.77 2.42
N SER A 574 10.28 -15.62 3.33
CA SER A 574 10.60 -17.04 3.41
C SER A 574 9.33 -17.76 3.88
N LEU A 575 8.81 -18.67 3.05
CA LEU A 575 7.51 -19.31 3.26
C LEU A 575 7.66 -20.83 3.31
N PHE A 576 7.03 -21.47 4.30
CA PHE A 576 7.00 -22.93 4.44
C PHE A 576 5.66 -23.41 5.01
N SER A 577 5.16 -24.58 4.60
CA SER A 577 4.03 -25.24 5.29
C SER A 577 4.37 -25.53 6.76
N ALA A 578 3.50 -25.19 7.71
CA ALA A 578 3.75 -25.47 9.13
C ALA A 578 3.75 -26.97 9.46
N ASN A 579 2.90 -27.74 8.76
CA ASN A 579 2.47 -29.10 9.11
C ASN A 579 2.79 -30.20 8.06
N ASN A 580 3.47 -29.87 6.95
CA ASN A 580 3.64 -30.73 5.76
C ASN A 580 2.38 -30.90 4.89
N ASP A 581 1.45 -29.95 4.90
CA ASP A 581 0.32 -29.96 3.96
C ASP A 581 0.81 -29.97 2.50
N SER A 582 0.38 -30.96 1.72
CA SER A 582 0.70 -31.09 0.31
C SER A 582 -0.06 -30.12 -0.59
N SER A 583 -1.11 -29.46 -0.08
CA SER A 583 -1.84 -28.40 -0.78
C SER A 583 -1.23 -27.00 -0.60
N PHE A 584 -0.18 -26.86 0.21
CA PHE A 584 0.45 -25.56 0.47
C PHE A 584 1.15 -24.99 -0.78
N ASN A 585 0.51 -24.03 -1.43
CA ASN A 585 1.07 -23.29 -2.57
C ASN A 585 1.83 -22.03 -2.10
N ALA A 586 3.16 -22.13 -2.04
CA ALA A 586 4.03 -21.03 -1.62
C ALA A 586 3.99 -19.82 -2.56
N ALA A 587 3.88 -20.03 -3.88
CA ALA A 587 3.90 -18.96 -4.87
C ALA A 587 2.61 -18.13 -4.83
N ALA A 588 1.45 -18.80 -4.75
CA ALA A 588 0.16 -18.17 -4.53
C ALA A 588 0.09 -17.37 -3.21
N THR A 589 0.69 -17.92 -2.14
CA THR A 589 0.78 -17.24 -0.84
C THR A 589 1.67 -16.00 -0.93
N LEU A 590 2.78 -16.05 -1.67
CA LEU A 590 3.68 -14.91 -1.89
C LEU A 590 3.01 -13.78 -2.68
N LEU A 591 2.28 -14.11 -3.75
CA LEU A 591 1.50 -13.14 -4.53
C LEU A 591 0.43 -12.46 -3.66
N THR A 592 -0.23 -13.22 -2.78
CA THR A 592 -1.19 -12.69 -1.80
C THR A 592 -0.55 -11.67 -0.86
N VAL A 593 0.63 -11.97 -0.30
CA VAL A 593 1.39 -11.00 0.52
C VAL A 593 1.75 -9.76 -0.30
N GLY A 594 2.03 -9.91 -1.60
CA GLY A 594 2.25 -8.81 -2.54
C GLY A 594 1.04 -7.90 -2.73
N TYR A 595 -0.15 -8.47 -2.93
CA TYR A 595 -1.41 -7.71 -2.99
C TYR A 595 -1.68 -6.91 -1.71
N ALA A 596 -1.45 -7.53 -0.54
CA ALA A 596 -1.58 -6.85 0.74
C ALA A 596 -0.56 -5.71 0.91
N ALA A 597 0.72 -5.97 0.64
CA ALA A 597 1.79 -4.97 0.70
C ALA A 597 1.48 -3.77 -0.21
N SER A 598 1.17 -4.00 -1.49
CA SER A 598 0.91 -2.88 -2.40
C SER A 598 -0.42 -2.16 -2.14
N ALA A 599 -1.41 -2.81 -1.53
CA ALA A 599 -2.56 -2.09 -1.03
C ALA A 599 -2.21 -1.16 0.15
N LEU A 600 -1.32 -1.59 1.06
CA LEU A 600 -0.89 -0.74 2.18
C LEU A 600 -0.10 0.50 1.74
N GLU A 601 0.51 0.49 0.56
CA GLU A 601 1.27 1.63 0.00
C GLU A 601 0.40 2.88 -0.26
N HIS A 602 -0.88 2.74 -0.63
CA HIS A 602 -1.81 3.87 -0.65
C HIS A 602 -2.52 4.03 0.69
N ALA A 603 -2.90 2.90 1.31
CA ALA A 603 -3.68 2.91 2.53
C ALA A 603 -2.94 3.58 3.70
N VAL A 604 -1.61 3.52 3.79
CA VAL A 604 -0.88 4.19 4.89
C VAL A 604 -1.19 5.69 4.96
N PHE A 605 -1.27 6.40 3.84
CA PHE A 605 -1.63 7.83 3.79
C PHE A 605 -3.14 8.04 3.96
N GLU A 606 -3.95 7.21 3.30
CA GLU A 606 -5.42 7.25 3.39
C GLU A 606 -5.92 6.99 4.83
N LYS A 607 -5.21 6.17 5.62
CA LYS A 607 -5.56 5.79 7.01
C LYS A 607 -4.99 6.70 8.09
N THR A 608 -3.72 7.11 7.96
CA THR A 608 -3.03 7.91 8.98
C THR A 608 -3.27 9.41 8.83
N ALA A 609 -3.29 9.90 7.59
CA ALA A 609 -3.44 11.32 7.28
C ALA A 609 -4.86 11.66 6.81
N GLY A 610 -5.62 10.69 6.27
CA GLY A 610 -6.97 10.91 5.75
C GLY A 610 -7.00 11.46 4.32
N TRP A 611 -5.99 11.16 3.50
CA TRP A 611 -5.81 11.73 2.17
C TRP A 611 -5.88 10.70 1.04
N PRO A 612 -6.79 10.85 0.05
CA PRO A 612 -6.86 9.99 -1.12
C PRO A 612 -5.51 9.84 -1.84
N SER A 613 -5.12 8.59 -2.09
CA SER A 613 -3.78 8.20 -2.54
C SER A 613 -3.85 7.13 -3.65
N VAL A 614 -2.68 6.79 -4.21
CA VAL A 614 -2.52 5.76 -5.26
C VAL A 614 -1.38 4.81 -4.95
N SER A 615 -1.56 3.57 -5.37
CA SER A 615 -0.57 2.49 -5.50
C SER A 615 -1.08 1.52 -6.57
N THR A 616 -0.28 0.53 -6.96
CA THR A 616 -0.60 -0.44 -8.02
C THR A 616 -2.02 -1.01 -7.91
N MET A 617 -2.41 -1.50 -6.73
CA MET A 617 -3.72 -2.13 -6.51
C MET A 617 -4.88 -1.14 -6.65
N SER A 618 -4.79 0.02 -6.00
CA SER A 618 -5.81 1.08 -6.15
C SER A 618 -5.90 1.61 -7.59
N PHE A 619 -4.81 1.55 -8.37
CA PHE A 619 -4.79 2.02 -9.75
C PHE A 619 -5.40 1.01 -10.72
N LEU A 620 -5.12 -0.29 -10.55
CA LEU A 620 -5.80 -1.35 -11.30
C LEU A 620 -7.31 -1.31 -11.00
N ARG A 621 -7.67 -1.17 -9.71
CA ARG A 621 -9.06 -0.91 -9.30
C ARG A 621 -9.66 0.33 -9.94
N PHE A 622 -8.94 1.45 -10.00
CA PHE A 622 -9.39 2.70 -10.63
C PHE A 622 -9.58 2.58 -12.14
N ALA A 623 -8.67 1.90 -12.84
CA ALA A 623 -8.78 1.61 -14.27
C ALA A 623 -10.03 0.77 -14.56
N ALA A 624 -10.25 -0.27 -13.77
CA ALA A 624 -11.45 -1.09 -13.82
C ALA A 624 -12.73 -0.28 -13.50
N ASN A 625 -12.68 0.64 -12.53
CA ASN A 625 -13.76 1.59 -12.23
C ASN A 625 -14.02 2.60 -13.36
N HIS A 626 -13.25 2.58 -14.45
CA HIS A 626 -13.47 3.38 -15.64
C HIS A 626 -13.67 2.56 -16.92
N GLU A 627 -13.86 1.24 -16.78
CA GLU A 627 -14.02 0.26 -17.87
C GLU A 627 -12.84 0.26 -18.85
N ILE A 628 -11.65 0.61 -18.35
CA ILE A 628 -10.39 0.51 -19.08
C ILE A 628 -9.93 -0.96 -19.02
N PRO A 629 -9.70 -1.64 -20.16
CA PRO A 629 -9.31 -3.05 -20.15
C PRO A 629 -7.96 -3.27 -19.46
N ILE A 630 -7.86 -4.37 -18.70
CA ILE A 630 -6.62 -4.80 -18.02
C ILE A 630 -6.02 -5.97 -18.81
N TYR A 631 -4.84 -5.77 -19.36
CA TYR A 631 -4.12 -6.75 -20.16
C TYR A 631 -3.22 -7.62 -19.28
N SER A 632 -3.24 -8.93 -19.52
CA SER A 632 -2.28 -9.87 -18.95
C SER A 632 -1.31 -10.29 -20.05
N ILE A 633 -0.06 -9.84 -19.97
CA ILE A 633 0.94 -9.94 -21.04
C ILE A 633 1.97 -11.00 -20.67
N THR A 634 2.23 -11.91 -21.60
CA THR A 634 3.12 -13.06 -21.49
C THR A 634 3.98 -13.16 -22.74
N THR A 635 4.97 -14.07 -22.75
CA THR A 635 5.78 -14.35 -23.96
C THR A 635 4.93 -14.83 -25.15
N ALA A 636 3.72 -15.34 -24.92
CA ALA A 636 2.83 -15.84 -25.96
C ALA A 636 2.03 -14.73 -26.69
N ASN A 637 1.65 -13.64 -26.01
CA ASN A 637 0.81 -12.57 -26.58
C ASN A 637 1.48 -11.18 -26.65
N ALA A 638 2.69 -10.98 -26.10
CA ALA A 638 3.35 -9.67 -26.09
C ALA A 638 3.46 -9.01 -27.48
N ALA A 639 3.72 -9.80 -28.53
CA ALA A 639 3.83 -9.30 -29.90
C ALA A 639 2.50 -8.77 -30.48
N THR A 640 1.34 -9.28 -30.05
CA THR A 640 0.02 -8.79 -30.48
C THR A 640 -0.51 -7.70 -29.54
N VAL A 641 -0.19 -7.76 -28.24
CA VAL A 641 -0.75 -6.90 -27.19
C VAL A 641 0.02 -5.59 -26.99
N LEU A 642 1.36 -5.59 -26.90
CA LEU A 642 2.13 -4.37 -26.63
C LEU A 642 1.93 -3.26 -27.68
N PRO A 643 1.67 -3.54 -28.97
CA PRO A 643 1.26 -2.51 -29.93
C PRO A 643 -0.06 -1.80 -29.56
N GLN A 644 -1.03 -2.51 -28.97
CA GLN A 644 -2.39 -2.02 -28.66
C GLN A 644 -2.47 -1.08 -27.45
N LEU A 645 -1.42 -1.05 -26.62
CA LEU A 645 -1.35 -0.19 -25.44
C LEU A 645 -1.10 1.27 -25.85
N ASP A 646 -1.83 2.22 -25.28
CA ASP A 646 -1.59 3.66 -25.45
C ASP A 646 -0.64 4.13 -24.33
N LEU A 647 0.64 3.82 -24.53
CA LEU A 647 1.73 4.03 -23.57
C LEU A 647 2.99 4.58 -24.26
N PRO A 648 3.77 5.44 -23.57
CA PRO A 648 5.11 5.84 -23.98
C PRO A 648 6.04 4.67 -24.31
N THR A 649 6.92 4.86 -25.29
CA THR A 649 7.85 3.84 -25.80
C THR A 649 8.77 3.29 -24.70
N GLU A 650 9.18 4.14 -23.76
CA GLU A 650 10.05 3.79 -22.63
C GLU A 650 9.35 2.80 -21.69
N LEU A 651 8.04 2.98 -21.45
CA LEU A 651 7.21 2.06 -20.68
C LEU A 651 7.02 0.76 -21.46
N LYS A 652 6.65 0.82 -22.75
CA LYS A 652 6.49 -0.39 -23.60
C LYS A 652 7.78 -1.24 -23.63
N ASN A 653 8.94 -0.60 -23.72
CA ASN A 653 10.24 -1.27 -23.68
C ASN A 653 10.49 -1.97 -22.33
N SER A 654 10.17 -1.32 -21.20
CA SER A 654 10.28 -1.97 -19.88
C SER A 654 9.34 -3.17 -19.74
N LEU A 655 8.11 -3.09 -20.26
CA LEU A 655 7.17 -4.23 -20.22
C LEU A 655 7.66 -5.38 -21.11
N GLN A 656 8.18 -5.07 -22.31
CA GLN A 656 8.78 -6.06 -23.21
C GLN A 656 10.01 -6.74 -22.57
N GLN A 657 10.87 -5.99 -21.87
CA GLN A 657 12.03 -6.54 -21.17
C GLN A 657 11.62 -7.51 -20.06
N ALA A 658 10.65 -7.12 -19.22
CA ALA A 658 10.09 -8.00 -18.19
C ALA A 658 9.55 -9.31 -18.79
N VAL A 659 8.76 -9.22 -19.88
CA VAL A 659 8.24 -10.42 -20.56
C VAL A 659 9.38 -11.27 -21.16
N ASN A 660 10.40 -10.66 -21.75
CA ASN A 660 11.57 -11.37 -22.27
C ASN A 660 12.36 -12.09 -21.16
N ALA A 661 12.31 -11.60 -19.92
CA ALA A 661 12.84 -12.26 -18.73
C ALA A 661 11.89 -13.33 -18.13
N GLY A 662 10.87 -13.76 -18.87
CA GLY A 662 9.91 -14.80 -18.46
C GLY A 662 8.87 -14.33 -17.43
N ARG A 663 8.69 -13.02 -17.26
CA ARG A 663 7.67 -12.46 -16.35
C ARG A 663 6.31 -12.34 -17.05
N HIS A 664 5.24 -12.43 -16.26
CA HIS A 664 3.91 -12.01 -16.66
C HIS A 664 3.71 -10.54 -16.25
N VAL A 665 3.09 -9.72 -17.10
CA VAL A 665 2.84 -8.30 -16.83
C VAL A 665 1.34 -8.02 -16.81
N ILE A 666 0.82 -7.43 -15.73
CA ILE A 666 -0.59 -7.03 -15.62
C ILE A 666 -0.66 -5.51 -15.64
N THR A 667 -1.31 -4.92 -16.64
CA THR A 667 -1.37 -3.47 -16.87
C THR A 667 -2.68 -3.05 -17.52
N PRO A 668 -3.28 -1.89 -17.21
CA PRO A 668 -4.34 -1.33 -18.04
C PRO A 668 -3.78 -0.85 -19.39
N GLN A 669 -4.68 -0.63 -20.35
CA GLN A 669 -4.34 -0.23 -21.72
C GLN A 669 -3.42 1.00 -21.82
N ARG A 670 -3.56 1.97 -20.90
CA ARG A 670 -3.04 3.32 -21.05
C ARG A 670 -2.81 4.03 -19.72
N GLN A 671 -2.09 5.16 -19.76
CA GLN A 671 -1.96 6.05 -18.59
C GLN A 671 -3.31 6.69 -18.24
N LEU A 672 -3.59 6.81 -16.93
CA LEU A 672 -4.81 7.40 -16.39
C LEU A 672 -4.50 8.49 -15.36
N LYS A 673 -5.44 9.43 -15.20
CA LYS A 673 -5.37 10.55 -14.26
C LYS A 673 -6.21 10.22 -13.02
N VAL A 674 -5.57 10.07 -11.87
CA VAL A 674 -6.23 9.90 -10.56
C VAL A 674 -6.10 11.20 -9.79
N GLY A 675 -7.16 12.01 -9.73
CA GLY A 675 -7.14 13.34 -9.14
C GLY A 675 -6.12 14.28 -9.81
N LYS A 676 -4.94 14.44 -9.18
CA LYS A 676 -3.81 15.26 -9.68
C LYS A 676 -2.62 14.43 -10.21
N TRP A 677 -2.61 13.11 -10.03
CA TRP A 677 -1.54 12.23 -10.52
C TRP A 677 -1.90 11.67 -11.91
N LEU A 678 -0.97 11.75 -12.87
CA LEU A 678 -1.09 11.10 -14.18
C LEU A 678 -0.07 9.97 -14.25
N GLY A 679 -0.52 8.74 -14.49
CA GLY A 679 0.39 7.61 -14.47
C GLY A 679 -0.17 6.27 -14.87
N LEU A 680 0.62 5.23 -14.58
CA LEU A 680 0.38 3.83 -14.86
C LEU A 680 0.80 3.02 -13.63
N GLY A 681 -0.12 2.24 -13.08
CA GLY A 681 0.14 1.14 -12.16
C GLY A 681 0.14 -0.19 -12.91
N TYR A 682 1.14 -1.03 -12.67
CA TYR A 682 1.28 -2.35 -13.31
C TYR A 682 1.99 -3.35 -12.38
N ILE A 683 1.75 -4.65 -12.60
CA ILE A 683 2.41 -5.75 -11.86
C ILE A 683 3.37 -6.45 -12.80
N VAL A 684 4.57 -6.78 -12.32
CA VAL A 684 5.54 -7.68 -12.96
C VAL A 684 5.67 -8.94 -12.10
N LEU A 685 5.15 -10.07 -12.57
CA LEU A 685 5.02 -11.33 -11.83
C LEU A 685 5.99 -12.41 -12.35
N ASP A 686 6.61 -13.14 -11.43
CA ASP A 686 7.26 -14.42 -11.67
C ASP A 686 6.22 -15.57 -11.55
N PRO A 687 5.83 -16.23 -12.65
CA PRO A 687 4.85 -17.32 -12.62
C PRO A 687 5.39 -18.61 -11.97
N THR A 688 6.69 -18.71 -11.70
CA THR A 688 7.32 -19.88 -11.07
C THR A 688 7.41 -19.72 -9.55
N THR A 689 7.79 -18.53 -9.08
CA THR A 689 8.05 -18.28 -7.64
C THR A 689 6.93 -17.49 -6.94
N GLY A 690 6.01 -16.87 -7.70
CA GLY A 690 5.02 -15.93 -7.16
C GLY A 690 5.59 -14.56 -6.80
N ALA A 691 6.89 -14.34 -6.99
CA ALA A 691 7.57 -13.09 -6.70
C ALA A 691 7.02 -11.99 -7.61
N ALA A 692 6.85 -10.77 -7.09
CA ALA A 692 6.15 -9.72 -7.82
C ALA A 692 6.70 -8.31 -7.54
N GLY A 693 6.79 -7.51 -8.59
CA GLY A 693 7.00 -6.07 -8.53
C GLY A 693 5.68 -5.34 -8.76
N PHE A 694 5.21 -4.63 -7.75
CA PHE A 694 4.05 -3.77 -7.82
C PHE A 694 4.54 -2.34 -8.11
N MET A 695 4.25 -1.85 -9.31
CA MET A 695 4.89 -0.68 -9.89
C MET A 695 3.91 0.45 -10.13
N ILE A 696 4.34 1.68 -9.82
CA ILE A 696 3.76 2.91 -10.35
C ILE A 696 4.82 3.69 -11.12
N ASN A 697 4.47 4.24 -12.28
CA ASN A 697 5.42 5.03 -13.06
C ASN A 697 5.82 6.34 -12.33
N GLY A 698 6.90 6.98 -12.80
CA GLY A 698 7.50 8.14 -12.15
C GLY A 698 8.48 7.81 -11.03
N GLY A 699 8.87 6.53 -10.87
CA GLY A 699 10.15 6.17 -10.25
C GLY A 699 10.12 5.47 -8.89
N GLN A 700 8.98 4.92 -8.48
CA GLN A 700 8.83 4.20 -7.20
C GLN A 700 8.14 2.83 -7.42
N ALA A 701 8.47 1.85 -6.58
CA ALA A 701 7.73 0.60 -6.42
C ALA A 701 7.00 0.74 -5.08
N GLY A 702 5.75 1.21 -5.12
CA GLY A 702 5.19 1.92 -3.98
C GLY A 702 3.90 2.68 -4.25
N GLY A 703 3.66 3.70 -3.44
CA GLY A 703 2.45 4.51 -3.43
C GLY A 703 2.71 6.01 -3.29
N ARG A 704 1.74 6.83 -3.69
CA ARG A 704 1.83 8.30 -3.75
C ARG A 704 0.56 9.00 -3.32
N GLN A 705 0.76 10.21 -2.85
CA GLN A 705 -0.26 11.19 -2.54
C GLN A 705 0.14 12.52 -3.19
N ASN A 706 -0.51 12.92 -4.28
CA ASN A 706 -0.24 14.18 -4.98
C ASN A 706 -1.08 15.33 -4.41
N PHE A 707 -0.45 16.49 -4.22
CA PHE A 707 -1.11 17.73 -3.78
C PHE A 707 -1.30 18.72 -4.94
N THR A 708 -2.18 19.70 -4.74
CA THR A 708 -1.99 21.01 -5.37
C THR A 708 -0.70 21.61 -4.79
N PRO A 709 0.30 22.03 -5.59
CA PRO A 709 1.62 22.47 -5.10
C PRO A 709 1.57 23.48 -3.94
N MET A 710 1.94 23.03 -2.73
CA MET A 710 1.75 23.77 -1.48
C MET A 710 2.92 24.71 -1.19
N ASP A 711 2.59 25.91 -0.70
CA ASP A 711 3.54 26.83 -0.06
C ASP A 711 3.77 26.47 1.43
N LEU A 712 4.62 27.22 2.13
CA LEU A 712 4.94 26.92 3.53
C LEU A 712 3.74 27.06 4.49
N PRO A 713 2.91 28.13 4.44
CA PRO A 713 1.68 28.21 5.26
C PRO A 713 0.72 27.04 5.03
N THR A 714 0.49 26.65 3.77
CA THR A 714 -0.39 25.53 3.43
C THR A 714 0.19 24.19 3.87
N THR A 715 1.49 24.00 3.72
CA THR A 715 2.22 22.80 4.18
C THR A 715 2.18 22.68 5.70
N ASN A 716 2.49 23.76 6.43
CA ASN A 716 2.39 23.84 7.89
C ASN A 716 0.99 23.42 8.35
N ARG A 717 -0.06 24.09 7.87
CA ARG A 717 -1.46 23.78 8.22
C ARG A 717 -1.84 22.33 7.92
N THR A 718 -1.33 21.77 6.82
CA THR A 718 -1.64 20.39 6.39
C THR A 718 -0.98 19.37 7.31
N LEU A 719 0.35 19.40 7.47
CA LEU A 719 1.05 18.36 8.24
C LEU A 719 0.70 18.40 9.74
N LEU A 720 0.38 19.57 10.30
CA LEU A 720 -0.08 19.69 11.69
C LEU A 720 -1.46 19.05 11.91
N GLN A 721 -2.35 19.12 10.93
CA GLN A 721 -3.64 18.41 10.99
C GLN A 721 -3.45 16.90 10.83
N ASP A 722 -2.59 16.48 9.90
CA ASP A 722 -2.31 15.06 9.63
C ASP A 722 -1.74 14.33 10.87
N VAL A 723 -0.96 15.01 11.74
CA VAL A 723 -0.55 14.44 13.05
C VAL A 723 -1.75 14.18 13.97
N GLY A 724 -2.78 15.04 13.95
CA GLY A 724 -4.02 14.81 14.69
C GLY A 724 -4.81 13.60 14.17
N TYR A 725 -4.83 13.40 12.85
CA TYR A 725 -5.40 12.19 12.25
C TYR A 725 -4.60 10.94 12.58
N ALA A 726 -3.25 11.01 12.59
CA ALA A 726 -2.39 9.89 12.95
C ALA A 726 -2.62 9.41 14.39
N ILE A 727 -2.75 10.34 15.33
CA ILE A 727 -3.09 10.06 16.74
C ILE A 727 -4.51 9.48 16.85
N SER A 728 -5.48 9.95 16.05
CA SER A 728 -6.83 9.36 16.01
C SER A 728 -6.85 7.96 15.37
N ALA A 729 -6.01 7.68 14.38
CA ALA A 729 -5.88 6.36 13.76
C ALA A 729 -5.27 5.35 14.75
N ILE A 730 -4.33 5.82 15.58
CA ILE A 730 -3.83 5.12 16.76
C ILE A 730 -4.96 4.82 17.75
N ALA A 731 -5.70 5.83 18.21
CA ALA A 731 -6.74 5.64 19.23
C ALA A 731 -7.90 4.75 18.77
N ASN A 732 -8.17 4.71 17.45
CA ASN A 732 -9.21 3.89 16.84
C ASN A 732 -8.72 2.47 16.44
N GLY A 733 -7.50 2.06 16.84
CA GLY A 733 -6.95 0.74 16.57
C GLY A 733 -6.52 0.47 15.11
N VAL A 734 -6.62 1.47 14.22
CA VAL A 734 -6.37 1.34 12.76
C VAL A 734 -4.94 0.88 12.46
N LEU A 735 -3.99 1.21 13.33
CA LEU A 735 -2.55 0.93 13.16
C LEU A 735 -2.01 -0.15 14.14
N TYR A 736 -2.87 -0.76 14.97
CA TYR A 736 -2.45 -1.57 16.14
C TYR A 736 -2.82 -3.07 16.07
N GLY A 737 -2.80 -3.68 14.87
CA GLY A 737 -3.32 -5.04 14.65
C GLY A 737 -2.66 -6.21 15.38
N GLU A 738 -1.58 -5.99 16.16
CA GLU A 738 -1.33 -6.78 17.39
C GLU A 738 -0.82 -5.86 18.51
N PHE A 739 -0.97 -6.32 19.76
CA PHE A 739 -0.45 -5.72 21.00
C PHE A 739 -1.03 -4.37 21.45
N ASP A 740 -2.09 -3.86 20.82
CA ASP A 740 -3.16 -3.25 21.62
C ASP A 740 -4.15 -4.34 22.02
N LYS A 741 -4.18 -4.66 23.32
CA LYS A 741 -5.13 -5.60 23.91
C LYS A 741 -6.57 -5.22 23.58
N THR A 742 -6.86 -3.92 23.50
CA THR A 742 -8.22 -3.40 23.33
C THR A 742 -8.86 -3.93 22.05
N ALA A 743 -8.24 -3.75 20.88
CA ALA A 743 -8.82 -4.19 19.61
C ALA A 743 -8.71 -5.71 19.39
N TYR A 744 -7.61 -6.33 19.84
CA TYR A 744 -7.26 -7.72 19.52
C TYR A 744 -7.88 -8.76 20.46
N ASP A 745 -8.15 -8.37 21.72
CA ASP A 745 -8.86 -9.19 22.72
C ASP A 745 -10.38 -8.86 22.76
N THR A 746 -10.84 -7.79 22.09
CA THR A 746 -12.28 -7.53 21.90
C THR A 746 -12.86 -8.45 20.82
N SER A 747 -14.06 -8.98 21.05
CA SER A 747 -14.70 -9.90 20.10
C SER A 747 -15.12 -9.21 18.80
N TYR A 748 -15.22 -9.99 17.73
CA TYR A 748 -15.60 -9.49 16.41
C TYR A 748 -16.95 -8.78 16.39
N ALA A 749 -17.96 -9.32 17.09
CA ALA A 749 -19.28 -8.70 17.16
C ALA A 749 -19.24 -7.30 17.81
N SER A 750 -18.40 -7.10 18.83
CA SER A 750 -18.20 -5.80 19.48
C SER A 750 -17.43 -4.83 18.59
N ASN A 751 -16.34 -5.29 17.96
CA ASN A 751 -15.58 -4.49 16.99
C ASN A 751 -16.41 -4.07 15.76
N LEU A 752 -17.23 -4.97 15.20
CA LEU A 752 -18.11 -4.69 14.05
C LEU A 752 -19.20 -3.67 14.38
N SER A 753 -19.87 -3.80 15.52
CA SER A 753 -20.90 -2.85 15.96
C SER A 753 -20.34 -1.46 16.29
N GLN A 754 -19.06 -1.37 16.68
CA GLN A 754 -18.34 -0.11 16.85
C GLN A 754 -17.75 0.45 15.53
N GLY A 755 -17.90 -0.26 14.40
CA GLY A 755 -17.38 0.18 13.09
C GLY A 755 -15.85 0.12 12.99
N ALA A 756 -15.19 -0.77 13.74
CA ALA A 756 -13.74 -0.87 13.82
C ALA A 756 -13.09 -1.24 12.46
N ALA A 757 -12.37 -0.27 11.88
CA ALA A 757 -11.74 -0.39 10.57
C ALA A 757 -10.79 -1.60 10.45
N PHE A 758 -10.04 -1.91 11.51
CA PHE A 758 -9.15 -3.09 11.58
C PHE A 758 -9.88 -4.42 11.29
N VAL A 759 -11.11 -4.59 11.77
CA VAL A 759 -11.88 -5.82 11.51
C VAL A 759 -12.47 -5.83 10.10
N SER A 760 -12.93 -4.68 9.58
CA SER A 760 -13.32 -4.55 8.16
C SER A 760 -12.15 -4.84 7.21
N ASP A 761 -10.93 -4.55 7.64
CA ASP A 761 -9.70 -4.86 6.91
C ASP A 761 -9.33 -6.34 6.98
N LEU A 762 -9.44 -6.98 8.15
CA LEU A 762 -9.20 -8.42 8.28
C LEU A 762 -10.13 -9.25 7.38
N LEU A 763 -11.41 -8.90 7.31
CA LEU A 763 -12.37 -9.57 6.43
C LEU A 763 -11.94 -9.46 4.95
N VAL A 764 -11.63 -8.24 4.48
CA VAL A 764 -11.18 -8.06 3.09
C VAL A 764 -9.86 -8.78 2.81
N VAL A 765 -8.91 -8.82 3.76
CA VAL A 765 -7.67 -9.62 3.64
C VAL A 765 -7.96 -11.12 3.61
N GLY A 766 -9.00 -11.58 4.33
CA GLY A 766 -9.48 -12.96 4.31
C GLY A 766 -10.03 -13.40 2.95
N ASP A 767 -10.84 -12.54 2.33
CA ASP A 767 -11.31 -12.74 0.95
C ASP A 767 -10.15 -12.75 -0.05
N LEU A 768 -9.26 -11.75 0.04
CA LEU A 768 -8.10 -11.60 -0.85
C LEU A 768 -7.14 -12.79 -0.83
N ARG A 769 -6.89 -13.39 0.34
CA ARG A 769 -6.09 -14.61 0.45
C ARG A 769 -6.75 -15.76 -0.31
N ASN A 770 -8.03 -15.99 -0.05
CA ASN A 770 -8.74 -17.10 -0.67
C ASN A 770 -8.85 -16.87 -2.20
N ILE A 771 -9.25 -15.68 -2.64
CA ILE A 771 -9.34 -15.28 -4.06
C ILE A 771 -7.97 -15.34 -4.74
N GLY A 772 -6.93 -14.76 -4.16
CA GLY A 772 -5.59 -14.72 -4.75
C GLY A 772 -5.00 -16.11 -4.97
N ILE A 773 -5.19 -17.02 -4.02
CA ILE A 773 -4.76 -18.42 -4.14
C ILE A 773 -5.61 -19.17 -5.18
N THR A 774 -6.93 -19.06 -5.11
CA THR A 774 -7.82 -19.73 -6.07
C THR A 774 -7.60 -19.25 -7.52
N MET A 775 -7.39 -17.95 -7.75
CA MET A 775 -7.07 -17.41 -9.08
C MET A 775 -5.69 -17.85 -9.57
N TRP A 776 -4.69 -17.99 -8.68
CA TRP A 776 -3.41 -18.61 -9.02
C TRP A 776 -3.60 -20.06 -9.46
N ASP A 777 -4.31 -20.86 -8.65
CA ASP A 777 -4.48 -22.28 -8.91
C ASP A 777 -5.26 -22.55 -10.20
N TYR A 778 -6.29 -21.75 -10.52
CA TYR A 778 -6.93 -21.81 -11.84
C TYR A 778 -5.98 -21.46 -12.99
N THR A 779 -5.17 -20.40 -12.84
CA THR A 779 -4.27 -19.95 -13.91
C THR A 779 -3.14 -20.94 -14.20
N PHE A 780 -2.50 -21.48 -13.16
CA PHE A 780 -1.23 -22.22 -13.30
C PHE A 780 -1.31 -23.72 -12.98
N ASN A 781 -2.20 -24.15 -12.08
CA ASN A 781 -2.21 -25.53 -11.57
C ASN A 781 -3.34 -26.40 -12.15
N ASN A 782 -4.53 -25.83 -12.34
CA ASN A 782 -5.74 -26.54 -12.81
C ASN A 782 -5.89 -26.55 -14.34
N GLY A 783 -4.98 -25.89 -15.07
CA GLY A 783 -4.90 -25.97 -16.53
C GLY A 783 -5.96 -25.18 -17.31
N SER A 784 -6.80 -24.33 -16.68
CA SER A 784 -7.73 -23.47 -17.44
C SER A 784 -7.05 -22.25 -18.07
N GLY A 785 -5.84 -21.89 -17.63
CA GLY A 785 -4.88 -21.06 -18.37
C GLY A 785 -5.23 -19.58 -18.57
N SER A 786 -6.44 -19.14 -18.19
CA SER A 786 -6.88 -17.77 -18.38
C SER A 786 -6.14 -16.81 -17.43
N SER A 787 -5.05 -16.21 -17.92
CA SER A 787 -4.24 -15.23 -17.19
C SER A 787 -5.00 -13.92 -16.88
N VAL A 788 -6.26 -13.80 -17.33
CA VAL A 788 -7.24 -12.79 -16.90
C VAL A 788 -7.67 -13.00 -15.44
N ALA A 789 -7.67 -14.24 -14.93
CA ALA A 789 -8.01 -14.53 -13.53
C ALA A 789 -7.09 -13.82 -12.52
N LEU A 790 -5.78 -13.72 -12.83
CA LEU A 790 -4.83 -12.93 -12.02
C LEU A 790 -5.14 -11.43 -12.06
N ALA A 791 -5.54 -10.91 -13.23
CA ALA A 791 -5.96 -9.51 -13.35
C ALA A 791 -7.23 -9.21 -12.55
N ALA A 792 -8.15 -10.18 -12.40
CA ALA A 792 -9.33 -10.07 -11.55
C ALA A 792 -9.00 -9.97 -10.05
N ALA A 793 -7.98 -10.68 -9.56
CA ALA A 793 -7.46 -10.47 -8.21
C ALA A 793 -6.82 -9.08 -8.04
N GLY A 794 -6.25 -8.52 -9.13
CA GLY A 794 -5.71 -7.16 -9.20
C GLY A 794 -6.71 -6.01 -8.98
N ILE A 795 -8.03 -6.26 -9.05
CA ILE A 795 -9.08 -5.23 -9.04
C ILE A 795 -10.09 -5.36 -7.89
N VAL A 796 -9.80 -6.20 -6.90
CA VAL A 796 -10.55 -6.32 -5.64
C VAL A 796 -10.32 -5.05 -4.78
N PRO A 797 -11.34 -4.50 -4.08
CA PRO A 797 -11.22 -3.23 -3.35
C PRO A 797 -10.49 -3.37 -2.00
N ILE A 798 -9.15 -3.34 -2.03
CA ILE A 798 -8.29 -3.50 -0.84
C ILE A 798 -8.10 -2.17 -0.10
N PHE A 799 -8.34 -2.15 1.22
CA PHE A 799 -8.08 -1.04 2.16
C PHE A 799 -8.65 0.36 1.82
N ASP A 800 -9.62 0.43 0.89
CA ASP A 800 -10.19 1.67 0.36
C ASP A 800 -10.92 2.57 1.40
N VAL A 801 -10.73 3.89 1.32
CA VAL A 801 -11.34 4.92 2.18
C VAL A 801 -12.88 4.94 2.23
N SER A 802 -13.56 4.36 1.26
CA SER A 802 -15.03 4.20 1.26
C SER A 802 -15.55 3.38 2.45
N LYS A 803 -14.71 2.53 3.04
CA LYS A 803 -15.03 1.74 4.24
C LYS A 803 -15.36 2.61 5.46
N LYS A 804 -16.09 2.02 6.42
CA LYS A 804 -16.41 2.63 7.72
C LYS A 804 -15.16 2.83 8.60
N GLY A 805 -15.25 3.75 9.57
CA GLY A 805 -14.19 4.03 10.55
C GLY A 805 -13.09 5.00 10.09
N TYR A 806 -12.79 5.06 8.79
CA TYR A 806 -11.85 6.04 8.22
C TYR A 806 -12.37 7.48 8.27
N LYS A 807 -11.47 8.47 8.18
CA LYS A 807 -11.77 9.91 8.17
C LYS A 807 -11.02 10.58 7.02
N ILE A 808 -11.67 11.49 6.30
CA ILE A 808 -10.99 12.35 5.32
C ILE A 808 -10.46 13.61 6.03
N ALA A 809 -9.28 14.08 5.63
CA ALA A 809 -8.69 15.31 6.15
C ALA A 809 -9.54 16.55 5.79
N SER A 810 -9.79 17.46 6.73
CA SER A 810 -10.47 18.73 6.40
C SER A 810 -9.63 19.59 5.44
N SER A 811 -8.31 19.61 5.63
CA SER A 811 -7.32 20.26 4.76
C SER A 811 -7.28 19.71 3.33
N TYR A 812 -7.75 18.48 3.07
CA TYR A 812 -7.86 17.94 1.71
C TYR A 812 -8.77 18.81 0.86
N PHE A 813 -10.00 19.08 1.33
CA PHE A 813 -11.00 19.85 0.61
C PHE A 813 -10.57 21.30 0.39
N ASP A 814 -9.90 21.92 1.37
CA ASP A 814 -9.30 23.25 1.20
C ASP A 814 -8.28 23.25 0.05
N ASN A 815 -7.34 22.29 0.04
CA ASN A 815 -6.23 22.26 -0.91
C ASN A 815 -6.65 21.81 -2.34
N ILE A 816 -7.88 21.30 -2.52
CA ILE A 816 -8.50 21.07 -3.85
C ILE A 816 -9.57 22.11 -4.23
N GLY A 817 -9.84 23.11 -3.37
CA GLY A 817 -10.82 24.17 -3.64
C GLY A 817 -12.29 23.75 -3.50
N GLN A 818 -12.59 22.78 -2.62
CA GLN A 818 -13.92 22.16 -2.43
C GLN A 818 -14.44 22.31 -0.99
N SER A 819 -13.97 23.29 -0.24
CA SER A 819 -14.39 23.55 1.15
C SER A 819 -15.89 23.85 1.29
N THR A 820 -16.48 24.63 0.37
CA THR A 820 -17.93 24.87 0.31
C THR A 820 -18.72 23.58 0.09
N SER A 821 -18.25 22.73 -0.84
CA SER A 821 -18.85 21.41 -1.10
C SER A 821 -18.75 20.51 0.13
N LYS A 822 -17.61 20.53 0.84
CA LYS A 822 -17.44 19.79 2.11
C LYS A 822 -18.46 20.25 3.15
N GLN A 823 -18.61 21.55 3.37
CA GLN A 823 -19.59 22.10 4.32
C GLN A 823 -21.03 21.67 3.99
N LEU A 824 -21.39 21.52 2.71
CA LEU A 824 -22.69 20.98 2.32
C LEU A 824 -22.82 19.49 2.66
N TYR A 825 -21.84 18.65 2.30
CA TYR A 825 -21.86 17.22 2.60
C TYR A 825 -21.77 16.90 4.11
N ASP A 826 -21.07 17.71 4.91
CA ASP A 826 -20.96 17.55 6.36
C ASP A 826 -22.34 17.57 7.07
N ASN A 827 -23.35 18.20 6.47
CA ASN A 827 -24.73 18.22 6.98
C ASN A 827 -25.53 16.95 6.66
N LEU A 828 -25.08 16.11 5.72
CA LEU A 828 -25.77 14.88 5.34
C LEU A 828 -25.50 13.71 6.29
N GLY A 829 -24.30 13.62 6.84
CA GLY A 829 -23.89 12.52 7.71
C GLY A 829 -22.37 12.44 7.93
N PRO A 830 -21.90 11.62 8.89
CA PRO A 830 -20.49 11.55 9.28
C PRO A 830 -19.58 11.02 8.16
N ASP A 831 -20.06 10.06 7.37
CA ASP A 831 -19.31 9.45 6.28
C ASP A 831 -19.42 10.22 4.95
N SER A 832 -20.31 11.21 4.84
CA SER A 832 -20.59 11.92 3.58
C SER A 832 -19.38 12.68 3.01
N SER A 833 -18.38 12.99 3.84
CA SER A 833 -17.08 13.49 3.39
C SER A 833 -16.31 12.48 2.51
N LYS A 834 -16.45 11.17 2.74
CA LYS A 834 -15.87 10.12 1.88
C LYS A 834 -16.52 10.11 0.50
N ALA A 835 -17.84 10.25 0.46
CA ALA A 835 -18.56 10.34 -0.81
C ALA A 835 -18.13 11.55 -1.63
N LEU A 836 -17.90 12.72 -1.01
CA LEU A 836 -17.34 13.87 -1.72
C LEU A 836 -15.90 13.64 -2.20
N ALA A 837 -15.05 13.02 -1.38
CA ALA A 837 -13.66 12.70 -1.76
C ALA A 837 -13.59 11.65 -2.89
N ASN A 838 -14.45 10.64 -2.84
CA ASN A 838 -14.64 9.67 -3.91
C ASN A 838 -15.16 10.34 -5.16
N LEU A 839 -16.21 11.15 -5.09
CA LEU A 839 -16.76 11.86 -6.24
C LEU A 839 -15.71 12.73 -6.93
N PHE A 840 -14.80 13.37 -6.17
CA PHE A 840 -13.64 14.07 -6.74
C PHE A 840 -12.58 13.13 -7.33
N LYS A 841 -12.29 11.97 -6.71
CA LYS A 841 -11.45 10.90 -7.30
C LYS A 841 -12.09 10.41 -8.62
N GLN A 842 -13.42 10.38 -8.70
CA GLN A 842 -14.24 9.92 -9.81
C GLN A 842 -14.78 11.04 -10.75
N SER A 843 -14.20 12.24 -10.80
CA SER A 843 -14.60 13.29 -11.78
C SER A 843 -13.49 14.29 -12.11
N ASP A 844 -13.69 15.09 -13.17
CA ASP A 844 -12.76 16.16 -13.58
C ASP A 844 -13.11 17.52 -12.95
N ASN A 845 -14.41 17.80 -12.74
CA ASN A 845 -14.92 19.01 -12.10
C ASN A 845 -16.17 18.67 -11.27
N ILE A 846 -16.38 19.37 -10.15
CA ILE A 846 -17.60 19.29 -9.33
C ILE A 846 -18.04 20.67 -8.82
N SER A 847 -19.35 20.86 -8.67
CA SER A 847 -19.98 21.98 -7.97
C SER A 847 -21.21 21.51 -7.20
N SER A 848 -21.28 21.83 -5.90
CA SER A 848 -22.32 21.33 -4.98
C SER A 848 -23.29 22.42 -4.52
N SER A 849 -24.54 22.03 -4.26
CA SER A 849 -25.62 22.90 -3.79
C SER A 849 -26.62 22.14 -2.90
N SER A 850 -27.26 22.83 -1.95
CA SER A 850 -28.34 22.25 -1.15
C SER A 850 -29.64 22.13 -1.96
N THR A 851 -30.32 20.99 -1.88
CA THR A 851 -31.61 20.75 -2.56
C THR A 851 -32.56 19.89 -1.70
N ARG A 852 -33.72 19.54 -2.24
CA ARG A 852 -34.61 18.51 -1.68
C ARG A 852 -35.08 17.55 -2.76
N LEU A 853 -34.87 16.25 -2.58
CA LEU A 853 -35.46 15.20 -3.43
C LEU A 853 -36.96 15.05 -3.13
N GLY A 854 -37.78 14.73 -4.14
CA GLY A 854 -39.24 14.79 -4.07
C GLY A 854 -39.84 16.14 -3.66
N GLY A 855 -39.03 17.22 -3.67
CA GLY A 855 -39.32 18.51 -3.01
C GLY A 855 -39.36 18.48 -1.46
N GLN A 856 -39.11 17.33 -0.82
CA GLN A 856 -39.30 17.11 0.61
C GLN A 856 -38.02 16.74 1.37
N PHE A 857 -37.20 15.83 0.83
CA PHE A 857 -36.08 15.20 1.55
C PHE A 857 -34.78 15.95 1.32
N ASN A 858 -34.21 16.55 2.36
CA ASN A 858 -32.95 17.30 2.28
C ASN A 858 -31.85 16.46 1.60
N ALA A 859 -31.14 17.07 0.65
CA ALA A 859 -30.07 16.43 -0.10
C ALA A 859 -29.02 17.48 -0.54
N VAL A 860 -27.83 17.02 -0.91
CA VAL A 860 -26.87 17.82 -1.68
C VAL A 860 -26.91 17.37 -3.12
N ALA A 861 -27.14 18.32 -4.04
CA ALA A 861 -26.98 18.12 -5.47
C ALA A 861 -25.58 18.58 -5.88
N THR A 862 -24.78 17.67 -6.40
CA THR A 862 -23.46 17.94 -6.98
C THR A 862 -23.50 17.70 -8.48
N THR A 863 -23.40 18.77 -9.26
CA THR A 863 -23.15 18.67 -10.70
C THR A 863 -21.68 18.34 -10.89
N ALA A 864 -21.40 17.25 -11.60
CA ALA A 864 -20.06 16.74 -11.86
C ALA A 864 -19.87 16.46 -13.35
N SER A 865 -18.61 16.33 -13.80
CA SER A 865 -18.31 15.96 -15.19
C SER A 865 -17.09 15.05 -15.32
N ARG A 866 -17.06 14.23 -16.38
CA ARG A 866 -15.86 13.53 -16.87
C ARG A 866 -15.78 13.64 -18.38
N ASN A 867 -14.60 14.00 -18.92
CA ASN A 867 -14.37 14.19 -20.36
C ASN A 867 -15.41 15.12 -21.07
N GLY A 868 -16.10 15.99 -20.32
CA GLY A 868 -17.17 16.85 -20.83
C GLY A 868 -18.59 16.28 -20.75
N LEU A 869 -18.77 14.98 -20.43
CA LEU A 869 -20.08 14.42 -20.11
C LEU A 869 -20.47 14.81 -18.67
N ASN A 870 -21.59 15.51 -18.51
CA ASN A 870 -22.10 15.97 -17.23
C ASN A 870 -23.03 14.93 -16.59
N PHE A 871 -23.00 14.84 -15.26
CA PHE A 871 -23.89 14.02 -14.45
C PHE A 871 -24.18 14.69 -13.11
N ASN A 872 -25.33 14.38 -12.50
CA ASN A 872 -25.76 14.98 -11.24
C ASN A 872 -25.80 13.91 -10.13
N ASN A 873 -25.03 14.09 -9.06
CA ASN A 873 -25.07 13.25 -7.86
C ASN A 873 -26.00 13.90 -6.82
N ILE A 874 -26.98 13.16 -6.30
CA ILE A 874 -28.00 13.62 -5.34
C ILE A 874 -27.87 12.78 -4.06
N ALA A 875 -27.03 13.25 -3.12
CA ALA A 875 -26.82 12.55 -1.86
C ALA A 875 -27.89 12.98 -0.84
N VAL A 876 -28.74 12.04 -0.42
CA VAL A 876 -29.93 12.29 0.42
C VAL A 876 -29.61 12.12 1.90
N GLN A 877 -30.16 12.97 2.78
CA GLN A 877 -29.90 12.93 4.22
C GLN A 877 -30.57 11.73 4.92
N ASP A 878 -31.85 11.47 4.65
CA ASP A 878 -32.60 10.31 5.19
C ASP A 878 -33.13 9.44 4.05
N GLY A 879 -32.34 8.43 3.68
CA GLY A 879 -32.73 7.44 2.67
C GLY A 879 -33.90 6.55 3.13
N GLN A 880 -34.01 6.26 4.43
CA GLN A 880 -35.05 5.38 4.96
C GLN A 880 -36.43 6.05 4.93
N ALA A 881 -36.51 7.37 5.15
CA ALA A 881 -37.75 8.13 4.93
C ALA A 881 -38.12 8.24 3.45
N TYR A 882 -37.13 8.35 2.55
CA TYR A 882 -37.39 8.35 1.11
C TYR A 882 -37.93 6.98 0.61
N LEU A 883 -37.39 5.87 1.10
CA LEU A 883 -37.94 4.53 0.84
C LEU A 883 -39.41 4.43 1.29
N ARG A 884 -39.72 4.88 2.50
CA ARG A 884 -41.11 4.92 3.01
C ARG A 884 -42.02 5.80 2.14
N HIS A 885 -41.53 6.95 1.66
CA HIS A 885 -42.28 7.83 0.75
C HIS A 885 -42.62 7.17 -0.59
N LEU A 886 -41.66 6.43 -1.18
CA LEU A 886 -41.90 5.67 -2.40
C LEU A 886 -42.75 4.40 -2.17
N GLY A 887 -43.08 4.05 -0.91
CA GLY A 887 -43.74 2.79 -0.58
C GLY A 887 -42.86 1.58 -0.91
N ILE A 888 -41.57 1.67 -0.59
CA ILE A 888 -40.57 0.59 -0.66
C ILE A 888 -40.34 0.06 0.77
N PRO A 889 -40.29 -1.27 1.00
CA PRO A 889 -39.99 -1.84 2.31
C PRO A 889 -38.64 -1.37 2.87
N THR A 890 -38.59 -1.06 4.16
CA THR A 890 -37.35 -0.70 4.87
C THR A 890 -36.66 -1.95 5.42
N GLY A 891 -35.50 -2.31 4.87
CA GLY A 891 -34.72 -3.48 5.27
C GLY A 891 -33.60 -3.82 4.28
N GLN A 892 -33.09 -5.05 4.31
CA GLN A 892 -32.29 -5.57 3.19
C GLN A 892 -33.19 -5.67 1.94
N LEU A 893 -32.75 -5.05 0.84
CA LEU A 893 -33.51 -5.06 -0.42
C LEU A 893 -33.07 -6.24 -1.31
N ASP A 894 -34.02 -7.07 -1.74
CA ASP A 894 -33.80 -8.09 -2.76
C ASP A 894 -33.73 -7.49 -4.19
N THR A 895 -33.41 -8.31 -5.19
CA THR A 895 -33.25 -7.83 -6.58
C THR A 895 -34.55 -7.21 -7.16
N PRO A 896 -35.74 -7.81 -7.00
CA PRO A 896 -37.01 -7.17 -7.36
C PRO A 896 -37.24 -5.81 -6.68
N THR A 897 -37.01 -5.70 -5.38
CA THR A 897 -37.24 -4.44 -4.64
C THR A 897 -36.22 -3.36 -5.02
N LYS A 898 -34.98 -3.74 -5.33
CA LYS A 898 -33.96 -2.84 -5.89
C LYS A 898 -34.35 -2.27 -7.25
N ALA A 899 -34.91 -3.10 -8.14
CA ALA A 899 -35.42 -2.63 -9.44
C ALA A 899 -36.61 -1.66 -9.25
N LEU A 900 -37.58 -2.02 -8.42
CA LEU A 900 -38.74 -1.18 -8.10
C LEU A 900 -38.36 0.16 -7.44
N LEU A 901 -37.32 0.16 -6.59
CA LEU A 901 -36.76 1.38 -6.01
C LEU A 901 -36.14 2.28 -7.10
N GLY A 902 -35.40 1.69 -8.05
CA GLY A 902 -34.86 2.40 -9.21
C GLY A 902 -35.94 3.08 -10.04
N GLU A 903 -36.95 2.32 -10.46
CA GLU A 903 -38.10 2.82 -11.23
C GLU A 903 -38.84 3.95 -10.49
N LYS A 904 -39.23 3.73 -9.23
CA LYS A 904 -39.98 4.73 -8.46
C LYS A 904 -39.18 6.00 -8.19
N ALA A 905 -37.88 5.88 -7.89
CA ALA A 905 -37.01 7.05 -7.75
C ALA A 905 -36.83 7.81 -9.07
N ALA A 906 -36.84 7.10 -10.21
CA ALA A 906 -36.80 7.71 -11.54
C ALA A 906 -38.07 8.50 -11.86
N ILE A 907 -39.25 7.99 -11.48
CA ILE A 907 -40.53 8.68 -11.63
C ILE A 907 -40.61 9.90 -10.71
N ASP A 908 -40.23 9.78 -9.43
CA ASP A 908 -40.18 10.93 -8.50
C ASP A 908 -39.23 12.02 -8.98
N TYR A 909 -37.98 11.68 -9.30
CA TYR A 909 -37.00 12.65 -9.80
C TYR A 909 -37.48 13.35 -11.08
N SER A 910 -38.00 12.59 -12.04
CA SER A 910 -38.46 13.13 -13.33
C SER A 910 -39.65 14.08 -13.18
N THR A 911 -40.60 13.75 -12.32
CA THR A 911 -41.84 14.54 -12.14
C THR A 911 -41.67 15.69 -11.15
N ARG A 912 -40.97 15.49 -10.03
CA ARG A 912 -40.79 16.51 -8.97
C ARG A 912 -39.61 17.44 -9.20
N GLN A 913 -38.47 16.92 -9.66
CA GLN A 913 -37.23 17.71 -9.79
C GLN A 913 -37.06 18.32 -11.18
N ARG A 914 -37.40 17.57 -12.25
CA ARG A 914 -37.36 18.08 -13.64
C ARG A 914 -38.70 18.62 -14.15
N GLY A 915 -39.79 18.48 -13.38
CA GLY A 915 -41.13 18.97 -13.75
C GLY A 915 -41.72 18.30 -15.00
N MET A 916 -41.24 17.11 -15.37
CA MET A 916 -41.63 16.43 -16.61
C MET A 916 -42.97 15.71 -16.44
N SER A 917 -43.81 15.76 -17.47
CA SER A 917 -45.11 15.09 -17.45
C SER A 917 -44.96 13.61 -17.83
N CYS A 918 -45.62 12.70 -17.10
CA CYS A 918 -45.61 11.28 -17.44
C CYS A 918 -46.34 11.02 -18.77
N TYR A 919 -45.72 10.27 -19.68
CA TYR A 919 -46.34 9.76 -20.91
C TYR A 919 -46.54 8.24 -20.87
N PHE A 920 -45.61 7.51 -20.24
CA PHE A 920 -45.69 6.09 -19.94
C PHE A 920 -44.84 5.79 -18.69
N CYS A 921 -45.48 5.57 -17.54
CA CYS A 921 -44.81 5.27 -16.26
C CYS A 921 -45.58 4.24 -15.42
N ASN A 922 -46.54 3.55 -16.04
CA ASN A 922 -47.39 2.52 -15.43
C ASN A 922 -47.14 1.15 -16.12
N GLY A 923 -45.95 0.96 -16.68
CA GLY A 923 -45.55 -0.30 -17.28
C GLY A 923 -45.31 -1.38 -16.22
N THR A 924 -45.12 -2.62 -16.67
CA THR A 924 -44.40 -3.61 -15.88
C THR A 924 -42.96 -3.61 -16.39
N PRO A 925 -41.93 -3.37 -15.55
CA PRO A 925 -40.54 -3.41 -15.97
C PRO A 925 -40.20 -4.68 -16.74
N ASN A 926 -39.61 -4.52 -17.92
CA ASN A 926 -39.18 -5.61 -18.78
C ASN A 926 -37.69 -5.42 -19.06
N GLN A 927 -36.87 -6.42 -18.73
CA GLN A 927 -35.41 -6.42 -18.94
C GLN A 927 -34.97 -6.12 -20.39
N HIS A 928 -35.89 -6.18 -21.36
CA HIS A 928 -35.65 -5.89 -22.77
C HIS A 928 -36.59 -4.80 -23.36
N GLY A 929 -37.42 -4.15 -22.54
CA GLY A 929 -38.26 -3.00 -22.89
C GLY A 929 -37.73 -1.70 -22.29
N ILE A 930 -38.46 -0.61 -22.50
CA ILE A 930 -38.19 0.71 -21.90
C ILE A 930 -38.88 0.78 -20.53
N ASP A 931 -38.18 1.25 -19.48
CA ASP A 931 -38.76 1.45 -18.15
C ASP A 931 -39.85 2.54 -18.16
N SER A 932 -39.50 3.78 -18.55
CA SER A 932 -40.41 4.93 -18.48
C SER A 932 -40.17 6.00 -19.54
N ILE A 933 -41.22 6.76 -19.86
CA ILE A 933 -41.19 7.85 -20.85
C ILE A 933 -41.96 9.07 -20.31
N PHE A 934 -41.32 10.24 -20.39
CA PHE A 934 -41.88 11.52 -20.00
C PHE A 934 -41.95 12.48 -21.20
N LYS A 935 -42.62 13.62 -21.03
CA LYS A 935 -42.48 14.80 -21.90
C LYS A 935 -41.92 15.98 -21.12
N ASP A 936 -40.86 16.60 -21.65
CA ASP A 936 -40.25 17.81 -21.09
C ASP A 936 -41.12 19.06 -21.35
N ALA A 937 -40.70 20.21 -20.80
CA ALA A 937 -41.40 21.48 -20.95
C ALA A 937 -41.42 22.02 -22.42
N GLN A 938 -40.63 21.43 -23.31
CA GLN A 938 -40.56 21.74 -24.74
C GLN A 938 -41.34 20.71 -25.60
N GLY A 939 -41.95 19.70 -24.97
CA GLY A 939 -42.71 18.64 -25.63
C GLY A 939 -41.85 17.59 -26.32
N ASN A 940 -40.54 17.50 -26.03
CA ASN A 940 -39.73 16.35 -26.44
C ASN A 940 -40.07 15.15 -25.54
N PHE A 941 -39.95 13.95 -26.09
CA PHE A 941 -40.06 12.72 -25.31
C PHE A 941 -38.74 12.41 -24.62
N VAL A 942 -38.77 12.12 -23.32
CA VAL A 942 -37.60 11.75 -22.52
C VAL A 942 -37.74 10.29 -22.12
N ILE A 943 -37.01 9.42 -22.82
CA ILE A 943 -36.91 7.99 -22.49
C ILE A 943 -35.99 7.88 -21.27
N THR A 944 -36.49 7.32 -20.18
CA THR A 944 -35.76 7.19 -18.91
C THR A 944 -35.62 5.72 -18.53
N GLU A 945 -34.38 5.28 -18.41
CA GLU A 945 -34.06 3.96 -17.83
C GLU A 945 -33.58 4.12 -16.39
N SER A 946 -33.92 3.16 -15.55
CA SER A 946 -33.48 3.06 -14.17
C SER A 946 -32.37 2.01 -14.01
N LYS A 947 -31.51 2.23 -13.01
CA LYS A 947 -30.48 1.28 -12.56
C LYS A 947 -30.33 1.35 -11.04
N PHE A 948 -30.06 0.22 -10.42
CA PHE A 948 -29.63 0.14 -9.03
C PHE A 948 -28.19 -0.39 -8.98
N ILE A 949 -27.30 0.34 -8.31
CA ILE A 949 -25.89 -0.03 -8.12
C ILE A 949 -25.64 -0.18 -6.61
N GLY A 950 -25.52 -1.42 -6.16
CA GLY A 950 -25.29 -1.77 -4.74
C GLY A 950 -23.82 -1.90 -4.34
N THR A 951 -22.92 -1.43 -5.22
CA THR A 951 -21.48 -1.71 -5.29
C THR A 951 -20.69 -0.39 -5.31
N GLY A 952 -19.35 -0.44 -5.25
CA GLY A 952 -18.47 0.74 -5.33
C GLY A 952 -18.04 1.09 -6.76
N SER A 953 -18.86 0.76 -7.76
CA SER A 953 -18.57 0.95 -9.18
C SER A 953 -19.00 2.33 -9.70
N ASN A 954 -18.46 2.76 -10.83
CA ASN A 954 -18.99 3.91 -11.58
C ASN A 954 -20.03 3.44 -12.62
N PHE A 955 -21.06 4.25 -12.87
CA PHE A 955 -22.05 3.94 -13.90
C PHE A 955 -21.41 4.00 -15.31
N GLY A 956 -21.59 2.92 -16.08
CA GLY A 956 -20.87 2.70 -17.33
C GLY A 956 -21.64 1.95 -18.42
N VAL A 957 -20.92 1.58 -19.49
CA VAL A 957 -21.45 0.83 -20.64
C VAL A 957 -21.69 -0.65 -20.30
N GLY A 958 -20.97 -1.19 -19.32
CA GLY A 958 -21.18 -2.50 -18.70
C GLY A 958 -22.47 -2.56 -17.89
N SER A 959 -22.83 -1.46 -17.19
CA SER A 959 -24.10 -1.32 -16.45
C SER A 959 -25.36 -1.29 -17.36
N LEU A 960 -25.17 -1.25 -18.68
CA LEU A 960 -26.24 -1.26 -19.69
C LEU A 960 -26.34 -2.64 -20.36
N ALA A 961 -27.56 -3.17 -20.47
CA ALA A 961 -27.81 -4.48 -21.08
C ALA A 961 -27.45 -4.53 -22.57
N GLY A 962 -27.32 -5.73 -23.15
CA GLY A 962 -26.92 -5.92 -24.56
C GLY A 962 -25.40 -5.88 -24.78
N SER A 963 -24.98 -6.02 -26.04
CA SER A 963 -23.58 -6.25 -26.44
C SER A 963 -23.16 -5.44 -27.67
N GLY A 964 -21.85 -5.20 -27.81
CA GLY A 964 -21.29 -4.43 -28.92
C GLY A 964 -21.93 -3.04 -29.04
N ALA A 965 -22.34 -2.69 -30.26
CA ALA A 965 -23.05 -1.44 -30.56
C ALA A 965 -24.58 -1.49 -30.31
N ASN A 966 -25.12 -2.61 -29.81
CA ASN A 966 -26.55 -2.77 -29.52
C ASN A 966 -26.79 -2.79 -27.99
N LYS A 967 -26.25 -1.78 -27.31
CA LYS A 967 -26.38 -1.57 -25.87
C LYS A 967 -27.70 -0.91 -25.52
N GLN A 968 -28.21 -1.14 -24.31
CA GLN A 968 -29.41 -0.48 -23.80
C GLN A 968 -29.29 1.03 -23.99
N MET A 969 -30.37 1.67 -24.45
CA MET A 969 -30.41 3.09 -24.83
C MET A 969 -29.66 3.52 -26.11
N THR A 970 -29.01 2.66 -26.89
CA THR A 970 -28.59 3.05 -28.25
C THR A 970 -29.82 3.26 -29.15
N ASP A 971 -29.69 4.07 -30.19
CA ASP A 971 -30.78 4.29 -31.15
C ASP A 971 -31.21 2.96 -31.81
N THR A 972 -30.25 2.07 -32.08
CA THR A 972 -30.45 0.70 -32.60
C THR A 972 -31.17 -0.21 -31.63
N TRP A 973 -30.88 -0.13 -30.33
CA TRP A 973 -31.56 -0.94 -29.32
C TRP A 973 -33.00 -0.45 -29.08
N LEU A 974 -33.20 0.87 -29.06
CA LEU A 974 -34.51 1.49 -28.84
C LEU A 974 -35.47 1.29 -30.02
N TYR A 975 -34.99 1.48 -31.26
CA TYR A 975 -35.82 1.52 -32.47
C TYR A 975 -35.54 0.39 -33.49
N GLY A 976 -34.70 -0.59 -33.12
CA GLY A 976 -34.36 -1.74 -33.94
C GLY A 976 -33.22 -1.44 -34.92
N SER A 977 -32.65 -2.49 -35.49
CA SER A 977 -31.53 -2.43 -36.46
C SER A 977 -31.82 -1.54 -37.67
N GLN A 978 -33.09 -1.39 -38.05
CA GLN A 978 -33.56 -0.54 -39.16
C GLN A 978 -34.11 0.83 -38.71
N LEU A 979 -33.98 1.17 -37.42
CA LEU A 979 -34.43 2.45 -36.82
C LEU A 979 -35.90 2.80 -37.13
N ASN A 980 -36.75 1.77 -37.19
CA ASN A 980 -38.13 1.84 -37.69
C ASN A 980 -39.18 1.24 -36.72
N GLY A 981 -38.80 0.80 -35.52
CA GLY A 981 -39.70 0.21 -34.52
C GLY A 981 -40.03 -1.28 -34.76
N SER A 982 -39.22 -2.01 -35.52
CA SER A 982 -39.35 -3.44 -35.78
C SER A 982 -39.26 -4.32 -34.51
N ALA A 983 -39.58 -5.61 -34.61
CA ALA A 983 -39.71 -6.52 -33.46
C ALA A 983 -38.41 -6.74 -32.65
N ASP A 984 -37.24 -6.45 -33.25
CA ASP A 984 -35.92 -6.40 -32.61
C ASP A 984 -35.68 -5.12 -31.77
N SER A 985 -36.62 -4.18 -31.74
CA SER A 985 -36.57 -2.94 -30.96
C SER A 985 -37.12 -3.09 -29.53
N ALA A 986 -36.55 -2.35 -28.58
CA ALA A 986 -37.10 -2.24 -27.22
C ALA A 986 -38.49 -1.60 -27.23
N LEU A 987 -38.74 -0.65 -28.13
CA LEU A 987 -40.05 -0.04 -28.32
C LEU A 987 -41.13 -1.08 -28.67
N ALA A 988 -40.83 -2.01 -29.57
CA ALA A 988 -41.74 -3.12 -29.88
C ALA A 988 -41.96 -4.03 -28.65
N ARG A 989 -40.88 -4.41 -27.95
CA ARG A 989 -40.92 -5.31 -26.77
C ARG A 989 -41.50 -4.69 -25.49
N THR A 990 -41.65 -3.37 -25.41
CA THR A 990 -42.17 -2.71 -24.21
C THR A 990 -43.66 -3.09 -24.00
N PRO A 991 -44.02 -3.74 -22.89
CA PRO A 991 -45.41 -4.13 -22.61
C PRO A 991 -46.25 -2.91 -22.22
N GLY A 992 -47.59 -3.01 -22.29
CA GLY A 992 -48.51 -1.95 -21.87
C GLY A 992 -48.60 -0.71 -22.79
N MET A 993 -47.53 -0.35 -23.51
CA MET A 993 -47.57 0.72 -24.51
C MET A 993 -48.50 0.38 -25.68
N SER A 994 -49.45 1.26 -25.98
CA SER A 994 -50.37 1.12 -27.12
C SER A 994 -49.63 1.29 -28.46
N LYS A 995 -50.23 0.81 -29.56
CA LYS A 995 -49.66 1.00 -30.91
C LYS A 995 -49.47 2.50 -31.22
N GLN A 996 -50.47 3.33 -30.91
CA GLN A 996 -50.37 4.78 -31.09
C GLN A 996 -49.17 5.38 -30.34
N GLN A 997 -48.91 4.96 -29.09
CA GLN A 997 -47.77 5.47 -28.33
C GLN A 997 -46.42 5.07 -28.95
N LYS A 998 -46.34 3.88 -29.56
CA LYS A 998 -45.15 3.42 -30.28
C LYS A 998 -44.95 4.19 -31.60
N ASP A 999 -46.03 4.41 -32.35
CA ASP A 999 -46.02 5.20 -33.59
C ASP A 999 -45.65 6.68 -33.31
N GLU A 1000 -46.23 7.31 -32.27
CA GLU A 1000 -45.88 8.67 -31.82
C GLU A 1000 -44.39 8.81 -31.44
N LEU A 1001 -43.86 7.86 -30.65
CA LEU A 1001 -42.45 7.90 -30.23
C LEU A 1001 -41.49 7.72 -31.42
N LEU A 1002 -41.85 6.88 -32.40
CA LEU A 1002 -41.08 6.69 -33.63
C LEU A 1002 -41.09 7.94 -34.52
N ILE A 1003 -42.22 8.65 -34.61
CA ILE A 1003 -42.33 9.93 -35.31
C ILE A 1003 -41.46 10.99 -34.61
N ALA A 1004 -41.55 11.08 -33.28
CA ALA A 1004 -40.73 12.00 -32.49
C ALA A 1004 -39.23 11.73 -32.64
N PHE A 1005 -38.82 10.46 -32.67
CA PHE A 1005 -37.44 10.05 -32.92
C PHE A 1005 -36.94 10.49 -34.29
N LYS A 1006 -37.72 10.22 -35.34
CA LYS A 1006 -37.40 10.65 -36.72
C LYS A 1006 -37.30 12.18 -36.84
N ALA A 1007 -38.04 12.91 -36.02
CA ALA A 1007 -38.00 14.38 -35.91
C ALA A 1007 -36.94 14.92 -34.92
N GLY A 1008 -36.09 14.09 -34.30
CA GLY A 1008 -35.06 14.52 -33.34
C GLY A 1008 -35.59 15.02 -31.98
N LYS A 1009 -36.88 14.80 -31.70
CA LYS A 1009 -37.59 15.19 -30.47
C LYS A 1009 -37.56 14.11 -29.38
N VAL A 1010 -36.48 13.34 -29.32
CA VAL A 1010 -36.25 12.34 -28.26
C VAL A 1010 -34.96 12.65 -27.51
N ARG A 1011 -35.04 12.56 -26.19
CA ARG A 1011 -33.93 12.64 -25.24
C ARG A 1011 -33.89 11.35 -24.42
N LYS A 1012 -32.74 11.09 -23.82
CA LYS A 1012 -32.44 9.90 -23.03
C LYS A 1012 -31.94 10.35 -21.66
N GLN A 1013 -32.52 9.81 -20.61
CA GLN A 1013 -32.14 10.05 -19.22
C GLN A 1013 -31.80 8.72 -18.54
N VAL A 1014 -30.78 8.72 -17.68
CA VAL A 1014 -30.51 7.60 -16.77
C VAL A 1014 -30.71 8.05 -15.34
N VAL A 1015 -31.39 7.22 -14.54
CA VAL A 1015 -31.50 7.35 -13.10
C VAL A 1015 -30.84 6.16 -12.43
N VAL A 1016 -29.69 6.38 -11.81
CA VAL A 1016 -28.97 5.41 -10.99
C VAL A 1016 -29.36 5.63 -9.52
N VAL A 1017 -29.58 4.56 -8.77
CA VAL A 1017 -29.82 4.60 -7.31
C VAL A 1017 -28.79 3.73 -6.59
N THR A 1018 -28.28 4.21 -5.45
CA THR A 1018 -27.27 3.50 -4.64
C THR A 1018 -27.74 3.36 -3.19
N ASP A 1019 -27.21 2.35 -2.48
CA ASP A 1019 -27.61 2.00 -1.10
C ASP A 1019 -26.82 2.68 0.03
N GLN A 1020 -25.83 3.50 -0.33
CA GLN A 1020 -24.97 4.28 0.56
C GLN A 1020 -24.53 5.58 -0.15
N HIS A 1021 -24.08 6.57 0.63
CA HIS A 1021 -23.24 7.65 0.09
C HIS A 1021 -21.89 7.05 -0.33
N ARG A 1022 -21.64 6.97 -1.64
CA ARG A 1022 -20.48 6.28 -2.22
C ARG A 1022 -19.57 7.21 -3.02
N GLY A 1023 -20.10 8.33 -3.53
CA GLY A 1023 -19.36 9.24 -4.41
C GLY A 1023 -19.20 8.70 -5.83
N ILE A 1024 -20.26 8.08 -6.35
CA ILE A 1024 -20.24 7.40 -7.64
C ILE A 1024 -20.28 8.41 -8.78
N GLY A 1025 -19.46 8.16 -9.80
CA GLY A 1025 -19.38 8.92 -11.04
C GLY A 1025 -19.69 8.09 -12.28
N VAL A 1026 -19.28 8.59 -13.45
CA VAL A 1026 -19.42 7.91 -14.74
C VAL A 1026 -18.07 7.39 -15.26
N THR A 1027 -18.09 6.28 -16.01
CA THR A 1027 -16.87 5.65 -16.54
C THR A 1027 -16.25 6.44 -17.69
N ASP A 1028 -14.95 6.24 -17.92
CA ASP A 1028 -14.24 6.85 -19.06
C ASP A 1028 -14.82 6.36 -20.39
N LYS A 1029 -15.10 5.05 -20.49
CA LYS A 1029 -15.71 4.39 -21.66
C LYS A 1029 -17.09 4.96 -21.99
N LEU A 1030 -17.97 5.19 -21.00
CA LEU A 1030 -19.26 5.85 -21.21
C LEU A 1030 -19.09 7.30 -21.66
N SER A 1031 -18.23 8.06 -20.99
CA SER A 1031 -17.94 9.47 -21.31
C SER A 1031 -17.27 9.72 -22.67
N LYS A 1032 -16.88 8.65 -23.38
CA LYS A 1032 -16.33 8.67 -24.74
C LYS A 1032 -17.17 7.90 -25.76
N HIS A 1033 -18.29 7.30 -25.34
CA HIS A 1033 -19.11 6.48 -26.22
C HIS A 1033 -19.81 7.35 -27.29
N PRO A 1034 -19.68 7.06 -28.61
CA PRO A 1034 -20.16 7.94 -29.68
C PRO A 1034 -21.65 8.32 -29.62
N GLU A 1035 -22.50 7.43 -29.11
CA GLU A 1035 -23.96 7.68 -28.95
C GLU A 1035 -24.36 8.31 -27.61
N PHE A 1036 -23.51 8.25 -26.58
CA PHE A 1036 -23.87 8.73 -25.22
C PHE A 1036 -23.16 10.04 -24.85
N ALA A 1037 -21.95 10.26 -25.32
CA ALA A 1037 -21.19 11.51 -25.14
C ALA A 1037 -20.93 12.27 -26.45
N GLY A 1038 -21.08 11.61 -27.60
CA GLY A 1038 -20.89 12.21 -28.92
C GLY A 1038 -22.17 12.76 -29.58
N THR A 1039 -22.03 13.24 -30.80
CA THR A 1039 -23.15 13.76 -31.62
C THR A 1039 -23.78 12.71 -32.55
N ALA A 1040 -23.39 11.43 -32.45
CA ALA A 1040 -23.75 10.42 -33.44
C ALA A 1040 -25.22 9.95 -33.35
N ALA A 1041 -25.80 9.92 -32.14
CA ALA A 1041 -27.18 9.50 -31.94
C ALA A 1041 -28.19 10.62 -32.22
N LYS A 1042 -29.34 10.26 -32.80
CA LYS A 1042 -30.50 11.15 -33.00
C LYS A 1042 -31.25 11.37 -31.69
N SER A 1043 -31.35 10.34 -30.84
CA SER A 1043 -31.75 10.54 -29.45
C SER A 1043 -30.50 10.79 -28.61
N LYS A 1044 -30.43 11.92 -27.91
CA LYS A 1044 -29.26 12.31 -27.11
C LYS A 1044 -29.46 11.95 -25.65
N LEU A 1045 -28.42 11.38 -25.02
CA LEU A 1045 -28.33 11.31 -23.57
C LEU A 1045 -28.16 12.74 -23.03
N ASP A 1046 -29.21 13.27 -22.40
CA ASP A 1046 -29.26 14.67 -21.94
C ASP A 1046 -28.98 14.81 -20.44
N HIS A 1047 -29.27 13.76 -19.67
CA HIS A 1047 -29.20 13.80 -18.22
C HIS A 1047 -28.85 12.44 -17.62
N ILE A 1048 -27.78 12.39 -16.83
CA ILE A 1048 -27.48 11.28 -15.93
C ILE A 1048 -27.68 11.79 -14.51
N VAL A 1049 -28.47 11.10 -13.70
CA VAL A 1049 -28.56 11.33 -12.25
C VAL A 1049 -28.19 10.08 -11.48
N ILE A 1050 -27.50 10.27 -10.37
CA ILE A 1050 -27.10 9.25 -9.40
C ILE A 1050 -27.68 9.68 -8.06
N ILE A 1051 -28.60 8.90 -7.50
CA ILE A 1051 -29.30 9.19 -6.24
C ILE A 1051 -28.68 8.31 -5.15
N GLU A 1052 -27.96 8.92 -4.22
CA GLU A 1052 -27.26 8.20 -3.15
C GLU A 1052 -28.09 8.20 -1.87
N LEU A 1053 -28.65 7.04 -1.51
CA LEU A 1053 -29.54 6.87 -0.36
C LEU A 1053 -28.80 6.14 0.77
N PRO A 1054 -28.61 6.72 1.96
CA PRO A 1054 -28.00 6.02 3.09
C PRO A 1054 -29.02 5.04 3.69
N ILE A 1055 -29.06 3.80 3.17
CA ILE A 1055 -30.04 2.78 3.58
C ILE A 1055 -29.41 1.47 4.08
N LYS A 1056 -28.19 1.09 3.65
CA LYS A 1056 -27.39 0.09 4.37
C LYS A 1056 -26.98 0.70 5.73
N PRO A 1057 -27.14 -0.04 6.85
CA PRO A 1057 -26.81 0.45 8.19
C PRO A 1057 -25.31 0.67 8.39
#